data_AF-A0A1G2G3Y6-F1
#
_entry.id   AF-A0A1G2G3Y6-F1
#
_cell.length_a   1.000
_cell.length_b   1.000
_cell.length_c   1.000
_cell.angle_alpha   90.00
_cell.angle_beta   90.00
_cell.angle_gamma   90.00
#
_symmetry.space_group_name_H-M   'P 1'
#
loop_
_entity.id
_entity.type
_entity.pdbx_description
1 polymer ?
#
loop_
_entity_poly.entity_id
_entity_poly.type
_entity_poly.pdbx_seq_one_letter_code
_entity_poly.pdbx_strand_id
1 'polypeptide(L)'
;MKPKATMFRFCGYRFNGKSGTITCDYRVEFSNRDPLEFTERITVPHVPKNLRPESLRKFLEPLHLMLGISYFKLYCPPKIAIPFPISRDQANFWNVVYKKGLGEFLYKNKFDPKRLARFPYVKTDTTPERMEVHDRVLLGIGGGKDSIVAAGLLKKYDTTSFLVETQGKDLISEQVIKEIGKPSLKIQRTLDPKLFETHEGAYNGHIPISAVFAFLGMVAAAMHGYKYVVVANEHSSNFGNIQYHGEIINHQWSKSAEFEALMQEYTRKFITPDIIYFSLLRQFYEIRIARMFAEHKKFFPLFTSCNRNFKIVKERPASLWCGECSKCVFVFLILAPFLSKKELMGMFHKNLFAEHALIPLFQDVLGFGKHKPFDCVGTPEESQAALFLAGKNFKNDIIVKTFLPKIKNPHSLVEQVFRTAFAPTLPTPFRFLGIENVCILGYGKEGKVTERYIKKNYPALHIGILDQKRDNMYLEKQKNYDLAVKTSGIPKTKVTIPYVTATNMFFSQNKNFTIGVTGSKGKSTTVSLIYKILKTAGKKVRLVGNIGSPMLEVLLTKSDPDEILVIELSSYMLDDITYAPNIAVLLNLFPDHMDYHGGVAPYYEAKKRMFMFQKPGDVALRPPFTEKIPVKKSEIPLLGAHNLKNIKAAVKVARLLHVSDDAIREAIRHFKPLPHRLEFVGTYNEILFYDDAISTTPESTIMAIQTLKNVGTIFLGGEDRGYDFHDLEKTLRQHHVKNIVLFPESGNRILKSRRGFTVLETRSMKEAVRFAFRNTPKGRVCLLSTASPSYSVWKNFEEKGDLFQSLVKEYSKDKDN
;
A
#
# COMPACT_ATOMS: atom_id res chain seq x y z
N MET A 1 -21.71 -37.65 -34.19
CA MET A 1 -21.03 -36.46 -34.78
C MET A 1 -20.42 -35.66 -33.64
N LYS A 2 -19.16 -35.20 -33.74
CA LYS A 2 -18.56 -34.39 -32.66
C LYS A 2 -19.42 -33.14 -32.36
N PRO A 3 -19.74 -32.84 -31.09
CA PRO A 3 -20.51 -31.64 -30.74
C PRO A 3 -19.83 -30.36 -31.23
N LYS A 4 -20.59 -29.46 -31.86
CA LYS A 4 -20.14 -28.17 -32.36
C LYS A 4 -20.72 -27.06 -31.49
N ALA A 5 -20.05 -26.75 -30.38
CA ALA A 5 -20.50 -25.71 -29.45
C ALA A 5 -20.38 -24.32 -30.08
N THR A 6 -21.41 -23.50 -29.98
CA THR A 6 -21.53 -22.20 -30.66
C THR A 6 -21.53 -21.02 -29.68
N MET A 7 -22.07 -21.20 -28.48
CA MET A 7 -22.23 -20.13 -27.48
C MET A 7 -22.19 -20.72 -26.06
N PHE A 8 -21.55 -20.01 -25.13
CA PHE A 8 -21.75 -20.21 -23.69
C PHE A 8 -22.59 -19.06 -23.13
N ARG A 9 -23.72 -19.39 -22.51
CA ARG A 9 -24.58 -18.40 -21.85
C ARG A 9 -24.47 -18.49 -20.35
N PHE A 10 -24.22 -17.35 -19.73
CA PHE A 10 -24.51 -17.10 -18.33
C PHE A 10 -26.00 -16.74 -18.25
N CYS A 11 -26.86 -17.68 -17.87
CA CYS A 11 -28.32 -17.52 -17.98
C CYS A 11 -28.90 -16.57 -16.92
N GLY A 12 -28.32 -16.58 -15.72
CA GLY A 12 -28.72 -15.69 -14.62
C GLY A 12 -28.31 -16.27 -13.27
N TYR A 13 -28.58 -15.50 -12.21
CA TYR A 13 -28.41 -15.95 -10.84
C TYR A 13 -29.62 -15.55 -9.98
N ARG A 14 -29.84 -16.27 -8.89
CA ARG A 14 -30.88 -15.99 -7.88
C ARG A 14 -30.27 -16.05 -6.49
N PHE A 15 -30.66 -15.13 -5.61
CA PHE A 15 -30.25 -15.11 -4.20
C PHE A 15 -31.46 -15.23 -3.27
N ASN A 16 -31.42 -16.20 -2.35
CA ASN A 16 -32.40 -16.35 -1.29
C ASN A 16 -31.83 -15.79 0.01
N GLY A 17 -32.27 -14.59 0.39
CA GLY A 17 -31.81 -13.92 1.62
C GLY A 17 -32.18 -14.61 2.93
N LYS A 18 -33.12 -15.57 2.94
CA LYS A 18 -33.46 -16.35 4.14
C LYS A 18 -32.51 -17.51 4.37
N SER A 19 -32.19 -18.25 3.30
CA SER A 19 -31.32 -19.44 3.39
C SER A 19 -29.84 -19.14 3.11
N GLY A 20 -29.52 -17.99 2.52
CA GLY A 20 -28.17 -17.67 2.06
C GLY A 20 -27.77 -18.43 0.80
N THR A 21 -28.76 -18.99 0.09
CA THR A 21 -28.53 -19.80 -1.11
C THR A 21 -28.43 -18.90 -2.35
N ILE A 22 -27.36 -19.08 -3.10
CA ILE A 22 -27.13 -18.48 -4.41
C ILE A 22 -27.22 -19.59 -5.45
N THR A 23 -28.05 -19.40 -6.46
CA THR A 23 -28.19 -20.34 -7.59
C THR A 23 -27.71 -19.66 -8.86
N CYS A 24 -26.86 -20.33 -9.63
CA CYS A 24 -26.25 -19.80 -10.84
C CYS A 24 -26.53 -20.75 -12.01
N ASP A 25 -27.15 -20.24 -13.08
CA ASP A 25 -27.55 -21.04 -14.23
C ASP A 25 -26.65 -20.76 -15.45
N TYR A 26 -26.35 -21.82 -16.20
CA TYR A 26 -25.47 -21.81 -17.37
C TYR A 26 -26.02 -22.68 -18.50
N ARG A 27 -25.71 -22.33 -19.75
CA ARG A 27 -26.10 -23.11 -20.93
C ARG A 27 -24.97 -23.14 -21.97
N VAL A 28 -24.71 -24.32 -22.53
CA VAL A 28 -23.86 -24.50 -23.72
C VAL A 28 -24.78 -24.77 -24.91
N GLU A 29 -24.72 -23.92 -25.93
CA GLU A 29 -25.48 -24.10 -27.18
C GLU A 29 -24.63 -24.82 -28.22
N PHE A 30 -25.27 -25.66 -29.04
CA PHE A 30 -24.63 -26.40 -30.12
C PHE A 30 -25.39 -26.16 -31.43
N SER A 31 -24.69 -26.27 -32.57
CA SER A 31 -25.35 -26.21 -33.89
C SER A 31 -25.88 -27.56 -34.38
N ASN A 32 -25.52 -28.66 -33.71
CA ASN A 32 -25.76 -30.02 -34.17
C ASN A 32 -26.31 -30.98 -33.11
N ARG A 33 -26.80 -30.45 -31.98
CA ARG A 33 -27.47 -31.19 -30.89
C ARG A 33 -28.20 -30.22 -29.96
N ASP A 34 -28.98 -30.77 -29.03
CA ASP A 34 -29.66 -29.98 -28.01
C ASP A 34 -28.68 -29.28 -27.04
N PRO A 35 -29.06 -28.10 -26.52
CA PRO A 35 -28.28 -27.38 -25.52
C PRO A 35 -28.08 -28.19 -24.23
N LEU A 36 -26.96 -27.95 -23.55
CA LEU A 36 -26.67 -28.51 -22.24
C LEU A 36 -26.81 -27.44 -21.17
N GLU A 37 -27.66 -27.68 -20.17
CA GLU A 37 -28.00 -26.74 -19.11
C GLU A 37 -27.50 -27.23 -17.74
N PHE A 38 -26.96 -26.30 -16.97
CA PHE A 38 -26.37 -26.55 -15.65
C PHE A 38 -26.86 -25.53 -14.63
N THR A 39 -27.02 -25.99 -13.39
CA THR A 39 -27.33 -25.15 -12.23
C THR A 39 -26.36 -25.45 -11.09
N GLU A 40 -25.55 -24.45 -10.74
CA GLU A 40 -24.68 -24.51 -9.56
C GLU A 40 -25.36 -23.86 -8.35
N ARG A 41 -25.20 -24.44 -7.16
CA ARG A 41 -25.73 -23.88 -5.91
C ARG A 41 -24.62 -23.61 -4.90
N ILE A 42 -24.63 -22.42 -4.32
CA ILE A 42 -23.78 -22.02 -3.20
C ILE A 42 -24.68 -21.73 -1.99
N THR A 43 -24.29 -22.13 -0.79
CA THR A 43 -24.96 -21.71 0.44
C THR A 43 -23.95 -21.08 1.39
N VAL A 44 -24.20 -19.82 1.76
CA VAL A 44 -23.44 -19.09 2.78
C VAL A 44 -24.27 -19.09 4.08
N PRO A 45 -23.75 -19.62 5.20
CA PRO A 45 -24.53 -19.79 6.42
C PRO A 45 -24.77 -18.46 7.16
N HIS A 46 -25.72 -18.46 8.10
CA HIS A 46 -25.95 -17.36 9.06
C HIS A 46 -26.21 -15.98 8.44
N VAL A 47 -27.08 -15.89 7.43
CA VAL A 47 -27.41 -14.62 6.77
C VAL A 47 -27.92 -13.57 7.76
N PRO A 48 -27.33 -12.36 7.82
CA PRO A 48 -27.84 -11.31 8.69
C PRO A 48 -29.23 -10.83 8.27
N LYS A 49 -30.09 -10.55 9.25
CA LYS A 49 -31.49 -10.12 9.03
C LYS A 49 -31.63 -8.83 8.21
N ASN A 50 -30.63 -7.94 8.30
CA ASN A 50 -30.65 -6.62 7.65
C ASN A 50 -29.96 -6.61 6.27
N LEU A 51 -29.55 -7.77 5.76
CA LEU A 51 -28.88 -7.87 4.47
C LEU A 51 -29.85 -7.56 3.33
N ARG A 52 -29.59 -6.49 2.59
CA ARG A 52 -30.37 -6.13 1.39
C ARG A 52 -29.82 -6.86 0.16
N PRO A 53 -30.61 -7.66 -0.56
CA PRO A 53 -30.16 -8.35 -1.77
C PRO A 53 -29.49 -7.42 -2.80
N GLU A 54 -30.00 -6.19 -2.93
CA GLU A 54 -29.48 -5.19 -3.87
C GLU A 54 -28.02 -4.84 -3.58
N SER A 55 -27.63 -4.77 -2.29
CA SER A 55 -26.25 -4.47 -1.88
C SER A 55 -25.25 -5.60 -2.15
N LEU A 56 -25.71 -6.78 -2.56
CA LEU A 56 -24.85 -7.90 -2.95
C LEU A 56 -24.71 -8.06 -4.45
N ARG A 57 -25.51 -7.34 -5.25
CA ARG A 57 -25.52 -7.47 -6.71
C ARG A 57 -24.12 -7.39 -7.31
N LYS A 58 -23.31 -6.42 -6.88
CA LYS A 58 -21.93 -6.22 -7.37
C LYS A 58 -20.95 -7.32 -6.97
N PHE A 59 -21.31 -8.18 -6.02
CA PHE A 59 -20.54 -9.37 -5.67
C PHE A 59 -21.04 -10.61 -6.41
N LEU A 60 -22.35 -10.73 -6.59
CA LEU A 60 -23.00 -11.89 -7.21
C LEU A 60 -22.75 -11.96 -8.72
N GLU A 61 -22.75 -10.82 -9.43
CA GLU A 61 -22.45 -10.77 -10.87
C GLU A 61 -21.04 -11.31 -11.17
N PRO A 62 -19.95 -10.82 -10.55
CA PRO A 62 -18.62 -11.42 -10.65
C PRO A 62 -18.55 -12.89 -10.22
N LEU A 63 -19.24 -13.27 -9.14
CA LEU A 63 -19.28 -14.67 -8.70
C LEU A 63 -19.89 -15.57 -9.78
N HIS A 64 -20.98 -15.15 -10.42
CA HIS A 64 -21.63 -15.89 -11.50
C HIS A 64 -20.68 -16.13 -12.67
N LEU A 65 -19.91 -15.11 -13.04
CA LEU A 65 -18.87 -15.20 -14.08
C LEU A 65 -17.72 -16.13 -13.68
N MET A 66 -17.28 -16.09 -12.43
CA MET A 66 -16.21 -16.95 -11.93
C MET A 66 -16.63 -18.42 -11.89
N LEU A 67 -17.80 -18.74 -11.33
CA LEU A 67 -18.28 -20.13 -11.19
C LEU A 67 -18.51 -20.80 -12.56
N GLY A 68 -18.97 -20.01 -13.54
CA GLY A 68 -19.25 -20.47 -14.91
C GLY A 68 -18.04 -21.06 -15.65
N ILE A 69 -16.82 -20.77 -15.19
CA ILE A 69 -15.59 -21.30 -15.77
C ILE A 69 -15.57 -22.83 -15.78
N SER A 70 -16.21 -23.45 -14.78
CA SER A 70 -16.28 -24.90 -14.60
C SER A 70 -17.05 -25.58 -15.73
N TYR A 71 -18.07 -24.90 -16.27
CA TYR A 71 -18.95 -25.40 -17.33
C TYR A 71 -18.50 -24.91 -18.72
N PHE A 72 -17.99 -23.67 -18.81
CA PHE A 72 -17.43 -23.14 -20.06
C PHE A 72 -16.31 -24.02 -20.62
N LYS A 73 -15.42 -24.51 -19.74
CA LYS A 73 -14.27 -25.32 -20.16
C LYS A 73 -14.65 -26.63 -20.86
N LEU A 74 -15.87 -27.14 -20.64
CA LEU A 74 -16.28 -28.43 -21.22
C LEU A 74 -16.20 -28.40 -22.74
N TYR A 75 -16.53 -27.26 -23.36
CA TYR A 75 -16.56 -27.16 -24.82
C TYR A 75 -15.86 -25.93 -25.40
N CYS A 76 -15.47 -24.96 -24.57
CA CYS A 76 -14.82 -23.71 -25.00
C CYS A 76 -15.46 -23.07 -26.25
N PRO A 77 -16.79 -22.84 -26.26
CA PRO A 77 -17.47 -22.27 -27.41
C PRO A 77 -16.89 -20.89 -27.78
N PRO A 78 -16.96 -20.48 -29.05
CA PRO A 78 -16.30 -19.28 -29.55
C PRO A 78 -16.97 -17.95 -29.13
N LYS A 79 -18.16 -18.00 -28.54
CA LYS A 79 -18.93 -16.83 -28.10
C LYS A 79 -19.42 -16.99 -26.67
N ILE A 80 -19.51 -15.86 -25.97
CA ILE A 80 -20.07 -15.75 -24.61
C ILE A 80 -21.23 -14.76 -24.64
N ALA A 81 -22.33 -15.09 -23.94
CA ALA A 81 -23.41 -14.17 -23.64
C ALA A 81 -23.58 -14.03 -22.11
N ILE A 82 -23.72 -12.80 -21.63
CA ILE A 82 -23.89 -12.46 -20.21
C ILE A 82 -25.25 -11.74 -19.99
N PRO A 83 -25.89 -11.90 -18.82
CA PRO A 83 -27.24 -11.37 -18.60
C PRO A 83 -27.24 -9.95 -18.01
N PHE A 84 -26.07 -9.35 -17.78
CA PHE A 84 -25.90 -8.01 -17.22
C PHE A 84 -24.79 -7.25 -17.95
N PRO A 85 -24.88 -5.90 -18.03
CA PRO A 85 -23.88 -5.09 -18.71
C PRO A 85 -22.57 -5.06 -17.91
N ILE A 86 -21.44 -5.20 -18.61
CA ILE A 86 -20.11 -4.96 -18.03
C ILE A 86 -19.34 -3.97 -18.91
N SER A 87 -18.47 -3.18 -18.28
CA SER A 87 -17.59 -2.24 -18.97
C SER A 87 -16.45 -2.96 -19.71
N ARG A 88 -15.76 -2.23 -20.59
CA ARG A 88 -14.57 -2.75 -21.29
C ARG A 88 -13.48 -3.24 -20.32
N ASP A 89 -13.27 -2.51 -19.23
CA ASP A 89 -12.26 -2.86 -18.22
C ASP A 89 -12.65 -4.12 -17.45
N GLN A 90 -13.93 -4.28 -17.11
CA GLN A 90 -14.42 -5.51 -16.50
C GLN A 90 -14.28 -6.71 -17.46
N ALA A 91 -14.62 -6.55 -18.73
CA ALA A 91 -14.43 -7.60 -19.74
C ALA A 91 -12.95 -7.97 -19.92
N ASN A 92 -12.04 -6.98 -19.91
CA ASN A 92 -10.60 -7.22 -19.96
C ASN A 92 -10.11 -8.05 -18.76
N PHE A 93 -10.57 -7.75 -17.55
CA PHE A 93 -10.27 -8.56 -16.36
C PHE A 93 -10.70 -10.02 -16.56
N TRP A 94 -11.94 -10.26 -17.00
CA TRP A 94 -12.44 -11.63 -17.19
C TRP A 94 -11.73 -12.38 -18.31
N ASN A 95 -11.37 -11.70 -19.41
CA ASN A 95 -10.55 -12.27 -20.47
C ASN A 95 -9.20 -12.75 -19.93
N VAL A 96 -8.55 -11.98 -19.04
CA VAL A 96 -7.29 -12.39 -18.39
C VAL A 96 -7.52 -13.56 -17.44
N VAL A 97 -8.56 -13.52 -16.59
CA VAL A 97 -8.89 -14.59 -15.64
C VAL A 97 -9.13 -15.92 -16.36
N TYR A 98 -9.92 -15.93 -17.42
CA TYR A 98 -10.20 -17.16 -18.17
C TYR A 98 -8.96 -17.64 -18.93
N LYS A 99 -8.23 -16.75 -19.59
CA LYS A 99 -7.04 -17.12 -20.36
C LYS A 99 -5.93 -17.69 -19.47
N LYS A 100 -5.54 -16.97 -18.41
CA LYS A 100 -4.44 -17.37 -17.54
C LYS A 100 -4.86 -18.43 -16.52
N GLY A 101 -6.07 -18.33 -15.98
CA GLY A 101 -6.61 -19.32 -15.04
C GLY A 101 -6.84 -20.69 -15.66
N LEU A 102 -7.18 -20.76 -16.95
CA LEU A 102 -7.25 -22.02 -17.70
C LEU A 102 -5.91 -22.41 -18.36
N GLY A 103 -4.80 -21.72 -18.09
CA GLY A 103 -3.54 -21.92 -18.82
C GLY A 103 -3.07 -23.38 -18.88
N GLU A 104 -3.10 -24.10 -17.76
CA GLU A 104 -2.77 -25.54 -17.73
C GLU A 104 -3.78 -26.37 -18.52
N PHE A 105 -5.07 -26.07 -18.40
CA PHE A 105 -6.13 -26.73 -19.17
C PHE A 105 -5.91 -26.56 -20.68
N LEU A 106 -5.59 -25.35 -21.13
CA LEU A 106 -5.32 -25.04 -22.54
C LEU A 106 -4.10 -25.82 -23.03
N TYR A 107 -3.02 -25.81 -22.26
CA TYR A 107 -1.80 -26.55 -22.57
C TYR A 107 -2.05 -28.06 -22.68
N LYS A 108 -2.68 -28.67 -21.67
CA LYS A 108 -2.94 -30.13 -21.63
C LYS A 108 -3.87 -30.59 -22.76
N ASN A 109 -4.83 -29.76 -23.14
CA ASN A 109 -5.76 -30.06 -24.24
C ASN A 109 -5.27 -29.57 -25.60
N LYS A 110 -4.05 -29.03 -25.70
CA LYS A 110 -3.47 -28.44 -26.93
C LYS A 110 -4.40 -27.41 -27.59
N PHE A 111 -5.11 -26.63 -26.78
CA PHE A 111 -6.07 -25.64 -27.24
C PHE A 111 -5.39 -24.28 -27.38
N ASP A 112 -5.51 -23.64 -28.54
CA ASP A 112 -4.95 -22.31 -28.78
C ASP A 112 -5.68 -21.24 -27.95
N PRO A 113 -5.00 -20.56 -27.00
CA PRO A 113 -5.60 -19.51 -26.18
C PRO A 113 -6.22 -18.36 -27.00
N LYS A 114 -5.79 -18.12 -28.24
CA LYS A 114 -6.37 -17.08 -29.12
C LYS A 114 -7.80 -17.40 -29.56
N ARG A 115 -8.20 -18.67 -29.51
CA ARG A 115 -9.54 -19.15 -29.87
C ARG A 115 -10.54 -19.06 -28.70
N LEU A 116 -10.10 -18.69 -27.50
CA LEU A 116 -11.00 -18.45 -26.39
C LEU A 116 -11.95 -17.30 -26.69
N ALA A 117 -13.24 -17.51 -26.38
CA ALA A 117 -14.24 -16.46 -26.46
C ALA A 117 -13.83 -15.24 -25.62
N ARG A 118 -14.10 -14.06 -26.16
CA ARG A 118 -13.93 -12.80 -25.43
C ARG A 118 -15.24 -12.44 -24.73
N PHE A 119 -15.12 -11.92 -23.51
CA PHE A 119 -16.26 -11.39 -22.79
C PHE A 119 -16.84 -10.17 -23.53
N PRO A 120 -18.15 -10.13 -23.78
CA PRO A 120 -18.80 -8.97 -24.38
C PRO A 120 -18.81 -7.81 -23.39
N TYR A 121 -18.85 -6.57 -23.90
CA TYR A 121 -18.94 -5.36 -23.10
C TYR A 121 -19.84 -4.33 -23.75
N VAL A 122 -20.33 -3.40 -22.94
CA VAL A 122 -21.09 -2.23 -23.38
C VAL A 122 -20.49 -0.96 -22.77
N LYS A 123 -20.87 0.21 -23.30
CA LYS A 123 -20.53 1.49 -22.67
C LYS A 123 -21.45 1.69 -21.47
N THR A 124 -20.88 1.58 -20.27
CA THR A 124 -21.59 1.79 -19.00
C THR A 124 -20.66 2.46 -18.01
N ASP A 125 -21.20 3.37 -17.20
CA ASP A 125 -20.50 3.90 -16.05
C ASP A 125 -20.56 2.89 -14.92
N THR A 126 -19.44 2.74 -14.21
CA THR A 126 -19.32 1.85 -13.07
C THR A 126 -18.82 2.64 -11.88
N THR A 127 -19.64 2.75 -10.85
CA THR A 127 -19.25 3.31 -9.55
C THR A 127 -19.18 2.17 -8.56
N PRO A 128 -18.12 2.01 -7.75
CA PRO A 128 -18.13 0.94 -6.74
C PRO A 128 -19.14 1.25 -5.63
N GLU A 129 -19.71 0.20 -5.05
CA GLU A 129 -20.60 0.32 -3.89
C GLU A 129 -19.82 0.41 -2.59
N ARG A 130 -20.34 1.23 -1.68
CA ARG A 130 -19.76 1.43 -0.37
C ARG A 130 -20.61 0.74 0.66
N MET A 131 -19.95 0.12 1.62
CA MET A 131 -20.63 -0.71 2.59
C MET A 131 -19.99 -0.61 3.96
N GLU A 132 -20.83 -0.82 4.96
CA GLU A 132 -20.38 -0.85 6.34
C GLU A 132 -19.61 -2.15 6.59
N VAL A 133 -18.35 -2.01 7.00
CA VAL A 133 -17.45 -3.12 7.33
C VAL A 133 -16.76 -2.84 8.66
N HIS A 134 -16.39 -3.92 9.34
CA HIS A 134 -15.61 -3.85 10.57
C HIS A 134 -14.18 -4.35 10.31
N ASP A 135 -13.20 -3.90 11.11
CA ASP A 135 -11.79 -4.34 11.04
C ASP A 135 -11.60 -5.79 11.51
N ARG A 136 -12.32 -6.71 10.85
CA ARG A 136 -12.34 -8.15 11.09
C ARG A 136 -11.76 -8.87 9.89
N VAL A 137 -11.15 -10.02 10.16
CA VAL A 137 -10.47 -10.85 9.17
C VAL A 137 -11.29 -12.11 8.89
N LEU A 138 -11.53 -12.38 7.61
CA LEU A 138 -12.09 -13.62 7.11
C LEU A 138 -10.97 -14.44 6.45
N LEU A 139 -10.43 -15.43 7.17
CA LEU A 139 -9.25 -16.21 6.77
C LEU A 139 -9.64 -17.53 6.10
N GLY A 140 -9.21 -17.73 4.86
CA GLY A 140 -9.42 -18.99 4.13
C GLY A 140 -8.52 -20.11 4.65
N ILE A 141 -9.11 -21.28 4.92
CA ILE A 141 -8.42 -22.48 5.40
C ILE A 141 -8.58 -23.62 4.40
N GLY A 142 -7.48 -24.34 4.10
CA GLY A 142 -7.46 -25.47 3.16
C GLY A 142 -6.63 -26.66 3.64
N GLY A 143 -6.49 -26.85 4.96
CA GLY A 143 -5.83 -28.00 5.58
C GLY A 143 -4.30 -28.06 5.50
N GLY A 144 -3.67 -27.12 4.79
CA GLY A 144 -2.22 -27.04 4.61
C GLY A 144 -1.49 -26.21 5.67
N LYS A 145 -0.15 -26.29 5.66
CA LYS A 145 0.75 -25.55 6.57
C LYS A 145 0.53 -24.03 6.52
N ASP A 146 0.24 -23.50 5.33
CA ASP A 146 0.20 -22.07 5.08
C ASP A 146 -0.96 -21.40 5.83
N SER A 147 -2.15 -22.00 5.76
CA SER A 147 -3.31 -21.54 6.52
C SER A 147 -3.10 -21.58 8.04
N ILE A 148 -2.30 -22.54 8.53
CA ILE A 148 -1.97 -22.67 9.96
C ILE A 148 -1.03 -21.55 10.40
N VAL A 149 0.03 -21.28 9.63
CA VAL A 149 0.95 -20.16 9.89
C VAL A 149 0.21 -18.83 9.81
N ALA A 150 -0.64 -18.64 8.79
CA ALA A 150 -1.46 -17.43 8.68
C ALA A 150 -2.39 -17.24 9.88
N ALA A 151 -3.05 -18.30 10.36
CA ALA A 151 -3.87 -18.24 11.57
C ALA A 151 -3.04 -17.90 12.82
N GLY A 152 -1.82 -18.44 12.93
CA GLY A 152 -0.87 -18.11 14.00
C GLY A 152 -0.47 -16.63 14.01
N LEU A 153 -0.12 -16.08 12.85
CA LEU A 153 0.23 -14.67 12.67
C LEU A 153 -0.94 -13.72 12.97
N LEU A 154 -2.18 -14.17 12.75
CA LEU A 154 -3.40 -13.40 12.99
C LEU A 154 -3.97 -13.56 14.42
N LYS A 155 -3.26 -14.20 15.35
CA LYS A 155 -3.77 -14.50 16.71
C LYS A 155 -4.35 -13.29 17.45
N LYS A 156 -3.78 -12.09 17.25
CA LYS A 156 -4.20 -10.82 17.88
C LYS A 156 -5.33 -10.09 17.13
N TYR A 157 -5.76 -10.59 15.98
CA TYR A 157 -6.83 -10.01 15.17
C TYR A 157 -8.15 -10.72 15.44
N ASP A 158 -9.26 -9.99 15.36
CA ASP A 158 -10.59 -10.60 15.29
C ASP A 158 -10.72 -11.33 13.95
N THR A 159 -10.58 -12.65 14.02
CA THR A 159 -10.43 -13.53 12.87
C THR A 159 -11.49 -14.61 12.91
N THR A 160 -12.20 -14.77 11.81
CA THR A 160 -13.09 -15.90 11.52
C THR A 160 -12.49 -16.70 10.38
N SER A 161 -12.39 -18.01 10.55
CA SER A 161 -11.96 -18.90 9.47
C SER A 161 -13.11 -19.12 8.48
N PHE A 162 -12.81 -19.34 7.21
CA PHE A 162 -13.79 -19.89 6.28
C PHE A 162 -13.19 -21.04 5.48
N LEU A 163 -14.07 -21.97 5.12
CA LEU A 163 -13.75 -23.09 4.24
C LEU A 163 -14.86 -23.27 3.21
N VAL A 164 -14.52 -23.82 2.06
CA VAL A 164 -15.47 -24.10 0.98
C VAL A 164 -15.58 -25.60 0.78
N GLU A 165 -16.74 -26.16 1.11
CA GLU A 165 -17.06 -27.59 0.91
C GLU A 165 -17.64 -27.80 -0.48
N THR A 166 -16.90 -28.47 -1.36
CA THR A 166 -17.39 -28.76 -2.72
C THR A 166 -17.87 -30.21 -2.80
N GLN A 167 -19.18 -30.41 -3.03
CA GLN A 167 -19.88 -31.71 -3.08
C GLN A 167 -19.86 -32.57 -1.79
N GLY A 168 -18.92 -32.35 -0.87
CA GLY A 168 -18.81 -33.12 0.37
C GLY A 168 -17.98 -32.41 1.43
N LYS A 169 -17.98 -32.98 2.64
CA LYS A 169 -17.35 -32.38 3.84
C LYS A 169 -15.83 -32.34 3.74
N ASP A 170 -15.19 -31.25 4.17
CA ASP A 170 -13.72 -31.16 4.27
C ASP A 170 -13.24 -31.42 5.71
N LEU A 171 -13.20 -32.69 6.11
CA LEU A 171 -12.85 -33.10 7.47
C LEU A 171 -11.44 -32.65 7.90
N ILE A 172 -10.50 -32.52 6.97
CA ILE A 172 -9.12 -32.10 7.26
C ILE A 172 -9.12 -30.62 7.67
N SER A 173 -9.70 -29.76 6.83
CA SER A 173 -9.80 -28.34 7.15
C SER A 173 -10.66 -28.10 8.39
N GLU A 174 -11.72 -28.88 8.61
CA GLU A 174 -12.54 -28.82 9.83
C GLU A 174 -11.73 -29.13 11.10
N GLN A 175 -10.89 -30.17 11.09
CA GLN A 175 -10.02 -30.50 12.22
C GLN A 175 -9.01 -29.39 12.50
N VAL A 176 -8.40 -28.83 11.46
CA VAL A 176 -7.48 -27.68 11.59
C VAL A 176 -8.20 -26.46 12.18
N ILE A 177 -9.41 -26.14 11.71
CA ILE A 177 -10.21 -25.03 12.26
C ILE A 177 -10.56 -25.26 13.73
N LYS A 178 -10.94 -26.50 14.09
CA LYS A 178 -11.22 -26.87 15.47
C LYS A 178 -9.99 -26.64 16.36
N GLU A 179 -8.80 -27.02 15.90
CA GLU A 179 -7.53 -26.84 16.62
C GLU A 179 -7.04 -25.37 16.65
N ILE A 180 -7.42 -24.55 15.67
CA ILE A 180 -7.23 -23.09 15.69
C ILE A 180 -8.08 -22.45 16.79
N GLY A 181 -9.29 -22.97 17.04
CA GLY A 181 -10.17 -22.50 18.13
C GLY A 181 -10.79 -21.12 17.90
N LYS A 182 -10.98 -20.72 16.64
CA LYS A 182 -11.64 -19.46 16.24
C LYS A 182 -13.00 -19.76 15.57
N PRO A 183 -13.94 -18.79 15.52
CA PRO A 183 -15.20 -18.95 14.79
C PRO A 183 -14.94 -19.33 13.33
N SER A 184 -15.90 -20.02 12.70
CA SER A 184 -15.78 -20.40 11.29
C SER A 184 -17.08 -20.28 10.50
N LEU A 185 -16.94 -20.03 9.19
CA LEU A 185 -18.00 -20.06 8.20
C LEU A 185 -17.74 -21.20 7.20
N LYS A 186 -18.75 -22.05 7.02
CA LYS A 186 -18.69 -23.17 6.06
C LYS A 186 -19.54 -22.83 4.84
N ILE A 187 -18.89 -22.48 3.74
CA ILE A 187 -19.57 -22.20 2.48
C ILE A 187 -19.76 -23.51 1.75
N GLN A 188 -20.99 -23.89 1.46
CA GLN A 188 -21.29 -25.11 0.72
C GLN A 188 -21.38 -24.78 -0.78
N ARG A 189 -20.72 -25.59 -1.60
CA ARG A 189 -20.71 -25.49 -3.06
C ARG A 189 -21.15 -26.82 -3.65
N THR A 190 -22.28 -26.82 -4.34
CA THR A 190 -22.82 -27.99 -5.04
C THR A 190 -22.76 -27.72 -6.53
N LEU A 191 -21.87 -28.42 -7.22
CA LEU A 191 -21.77 -28.41 -8.68
C LEU A 191 -22.95 -29.18 -9.28
N ASP A 192 -23.33 -28.83 -10.51
CA ASP A 192 -24.34 -29.60 -11.22
C ASP A 192 -23.86 -31.05 -11.43
N PRO A 193 -24.66 -32.09 -11.09
CA PRO A 193 -24.28 -33.50 -11.29
C PRO A 193 -23.86 -33.83 -12.73
N LYS A 194 -24.45 -33.15 -13.72
CA LYS A 194 -24.10 -33.34 -15.13
C LYS A 194 -22.64 -33.04 -15.41
N LEU A 195 -21.97 -32.24 -14.59
CA LEU A 195 -20.53 -31.96 -14.76
C LEU A 195 -19.65 -33.21 -14.62
N PHE A 196 -20.11 -34.24 -13.91
CA PHE A 196 -19.39 -35.49 -13.69
C PHE A 196 -19.76 -36.61 -14.67
N GLU A 197 -20.78 -36.39 -15.48
CA GLU A 197 -21.19 -37.32 -16.53
C GLU A 197 -20.16 -37.35 -17.67
N THR A 198 -20.14 -38.45 -18.44
CA THR A 198 -19.28 -38.54 -19.62
C THR A 198 -19.93 -37.80 -20.77
N HIS A 199 -19.28 -36.73 -21.22
CA HIS A 199 -19.75 -35.90 -22.33
C HIS A 199 -18.90 -36.13 -23.58
N GLU A 200 -19.51 -36.59 -24.68
CA GLU A 200 -18.80 -36.76 -25.95
C GLU A 200 -18.16 -35.42 -26.37
N GLY A 201 -16.87 -35.46 -26.71
CA GLY A 201 -16.12 -34.30 -27.17
C GLY A 201 -15.85 -33.22 -26.12
N ALA A 202 -16.21 -33.44 -24.85
CA ALA A 202 -15.91 -32.49 -23.79
C ALA A 202 -14.44 -32.55 -23.38
N TYR A 203 -13.87 -31.39 -23.06
CA TYR A 203 -12.56 -31.28 -22.47
C TYR A 203 -12.60 -31.51 -20.96
N ASN A 204 -11.50 -32.04 -20.43
CA ASN A 204 -11.29 -32.16 -18.99
C ASN A 204 -10.00 -31.43 -18.60
N GLY A 205 -9.89 -31.02 -17.33
CA GLY A 205 -8.68 -30.42 -16.80
C GLY A 205 -8.92 -29.43 -15.69
N HIS A 206 -7.81 -28.80 -15.28
CA HIS A 206 -7.73 -27.89 -14.15
C HIS A 206 -8.59 -26.63 -14.34
N ILE A 207 -9.13 -26.11 -13.23
CA ILE A 207 -9.72 -24.77 -13.15
C ILE A 207 -9.04 -24.00 -12.03
N PRO A 208 -9.02 -22.66 -12.09
CA PRO A 208 -8.44 -21.83 -11.04
C PRO A 208 -9.33 -21.81 -9.77
N ILE A 209 -9.30 -22.90 -9.00
CA ILE A 209 -10.17 -23.08 -7.82
C ILE A 209 -9.93 -22.03 -6.74
N SER A 210 -8.69 -21.55 -6.58
CA SER A 210 -8.37 -20.48 -5.62
C SER A 210 -9.05 -19.16 -5.98
N ALA A 211 -9.26 -18.89 -7.28
CA ALA A 211 -10.03 -17.73 -7.71
C ALA A 211 -11.51 -17.88 -7.35
N VAL A 212 -12.10 -19.08 -7.52
CA VAL A 212 -13.46 -19.38 -7.04
C VAL A 212 -13.58 -19.10 -5.54
N PHE A 213 -12.62 -19.58 -4.74
CA PHE A 213 -12.63 -19.36 -3.29
C PHE A 213 -12.44 -17.89 -2.91
N ALA A 214 -11.64 -17.13 -3.66
CA ALA A 214 -11.52 -15.69 -3.47
C ALA A 214 -12.86 -14.99 -3.66
N PHE A 215 -13.59 -15.25 -4.76
CA PHE A 215 -14.92 -14.64 -4.99
C PHE A 215 -15.96 -15.07 -3.96
N LEU A 216 -15.95 -16.34 -3.53
CA LEU A 216 -16.82 -16.82 -2.45
C LEU A 216 -16.50 -16.14 -1.11
N GLY A 217 -15.21 -15.98 -0.79
CA GLY A 217 -14.75 -15.26 0.39
C GLY A 217 -15.18 -13.78 0.37
N MET A 218 -15.13 -13.13 -0.80
CA MET A 218 -15.63 -11.76 -0.97
C MET A 218 -17.14 -11.64 -0.71
N VAL A 219 -17.93 -12.59 -1.21
CA VAL A 219 -19.38 -12.62 -0.97
C VAL A 219 -19.69 -12.86 0.51
N ALA A 220 -19.01 -13.80 1.15
CA ALA A 220 -19.15 -14.03 2.59
C ALA A 220 -18.73 -12.79 3.40
N ALA A 221 -17.64 -12.12 3.02
CA ALA A 221 -17.21 -10.90 3.67
C ALA A 221 -18.25 -9.77 3.57
N ALA A 222 -18.83 -9.59 2.38
CA ALA A 222 -19.92 -8.64 2.14
C ALA A 222 -21.16 -8.97 2.96
N MET A 223 -21.54 -10.25 3.04
CA MET A 223 -22.71 -10.70 3.79
C MET A 223 -22.55 -10.45 5.30
N HIS A 224 -21.35 -10.58 5.84
CA HIS A 224 -21.10 -10.56 7.29
C HIS A 224 -20.29 -9.34 7.79
N GLY A 225 -20.04 -8.34 6.93
CA GLY A 225 -19.38 -7.09 7.31
C GLY A 225 -17.87 -7.22 7.61
N TYR A 226 -17.16 -8.13 6.95
CA TYR A 226 -15.70 -8.27 7.09
C TYR A 226 -14.97 -7.32 6.14
N LYS A 227 -13.99 -6.57 6.66
CA LYS A 227 -13.12 -5.72 5.85
C LYS A 227 -12.01 -6.47 5.11
N TYR A 228 -11.48 -7.54 5.70
CA TYR A 228 -10.30 -8.23 5.15
C TYR A 228 -10.65 -9.68 4.78
N VAL A 229 -10.49 -10.03 3.51
CA VAL A 229 -10.51 -11.43 3.05
C VAL A 229 -9.07 -11.88 2.86
N VAL A 230 -8.64 -12.82 3.69
CA VAL A 230 -7.23 -13.21 3.78
C VAL A 230 -7.07 -14.65 3.31
N VAL A 231 -6.09 -14.86 2.45
CA VAL A 231 -5.58 -16.18 2.08
C VAL A 231 -4.11 -16.31 2.44
N ALA A 232 -3.55 -17.51 2.32
CA ALA A 232 -2.19 -17.82 2.75
C ALA A 232 -1.29 -18.26 1.58
N ASN A 233 -1.38 -17.59 0.44
CA ASN A 233 -0.53 -17.87 -0.73
C ASN A 233 0.88 -17.26 -0.56
N GLU A 234 1.89 -18.09 -0.72
CA GLU A 234 3.32 -17.80 -0.63
C GLU A 234 3.88 -17.07 -1.87
N HIS A 235 5.09 -16.53 -1.76
CA HIS A 235 5.79 -15.87 -2.88
C HIS A 235 6.02 -16.82 -4.07
N SER A 236 6.26 -18.10 -3.79
CA SER A 236 6.60 -19.15 -4.76
C SER A 236 5.47 -19.49 -5.74
N SER A 237 4.24 -19.07 -5.45
CA SER A 237 3.10 -19.18 -6.38
C SER A 237 3.19 -18.23 -7.59
N ASN A 238 4.12 -17.27 -7.59
CA ASN A 238 4.39 -16.40 -8.73
C ASN A 238 5.11 -17.12 -9.89
N PHE A 239 5.77 -18.24 -9.61
CA PHE A 239 6.66 -18.90 -10.56
C PHE A 239 5.89 -19.86 -11.47
N GLY A 240 5.99 -19.61 -12.78
CA GLY A 240 5.35 -20.43 -13.80
C GLY A 240 6.00 -21.81 -13.99
N ASN A 241 5.34 -22.65 -14.79
CA ASN A 241 5.74 -24.03 -15.03
C ASN A 241 6.40 -24.20 -16.41
N ILE A 242 5.78 -23.69 -17.48
CA ILE A 242 6.21 -23.93 -18.86
C ILE A 242 5.82 -22.77 -19.79
N GLN A 243 6.51 -22.60 -20.92
CA GLN A 243 6.10 -21.69 -21.99
C GLN A 243 5.19 -22.39 -23.01
N TYR A 244 4.07 -21.77 -23.38
CA TYR A 244 3.12 -22.27 -24.37
C TYR A 244 2.57 -21.10 -25.22
N HIS A 245 2.72 -21.19 -26.55
CA HIS A 245 2.34 -20.12 -27.50
C HIS A 245 2.85 -18.70 -27.11
N GLY A 246 4.09 -18.61 -26.61
CA GLY A 246 4.72 -17.35 -26.22
C GLY A 246 4.34 -16.85 -24.83
N GLU A 247 3.47 -17.54 -24.08
CA GLU A 247 3.09 -17.18 -22.72
C GLU A 247 3.62 -18.19 -21.69
N ILE A 248 3.96 -17.71 -20.49
CA ILE A 248 4.31 -18.58 -19.37
C ILE A 248 3.01 -19.08 -18.73
N ILE A 249 2.80 -20.39 -18.75
CA ILE A 249 1.71 -21.08 -18.07
C ILE A 249 2.10 -21.28 -16.61
N ASN A 250 1.28 -20.76 -15.70
CA ASN A 250 1.40 -20.97 -14.26
C ASN A 250 0.18 -21.72 -13.75
N HIS A 251 0.37 -22.97 -13.30
CA HIS A 251 -0.67 -23.80 -12.68
C HIS A 251 -1.32 -23.10 -11.48
N GLN A 252 -0.55 -22.31 -10.75
CA GLN A 252 -0.97 -21.57 -9.56
C GLN A 252 -1.28 -20.10 -9.86
N TRP A 253 -1.60 -19.73 -11.11
CA TRP A 253 -1.79 -18.33 -11.47
C TRP A 253 -2.81 -17.60 -10.58
N SER A 254 -3.91 -18.27 -10.22
CA SER A 254 -4.93 -17.74 -9.29
C SER A 254 -4.47 -17.55 -7.84
N LYS A 255 -3.26 -17.98 -7.52
CA LYS A 255 -2.56 -17.72 -6.25
C LYS A 255 -1.43 -16.72 -6.39
N SER A 256 -1.14 -16.21 -7.59
CA SER A 256 -0.04 -15.27 -7.84
C SER A 256 -0.35 -13.85 -7.36
N ALA A 257 0.70 -13.04 -7.21
CA ALA A 257 0.61 -11.61 -6.95
C ALA A 257 -0.07 -10.84 -8.11
N GLU A 258 0.07 -11.33 -9.35
CA GLU A 258 -0.62 -10.75 -10.51
C GLU A 258 -2.14 -10.87 -10.35
N PHE A 259 -2.65 -12.07 -10.06
CA PHE A 259 -4.08 -12.27 -9.85
C PHE A 259 -4.58 -11.46 -8.64
N GLU A 260 -3.82 -11.45 -7.54
CA GLU A 260 -4.17 -10.69 -6.34
C GLU A 260 -4.29 -9.18 -6.61
N ALA A 261 -3.35 -8.60 -7.36
CA ALA A 261 -3.38 -7.19 -7.75
C ALA A 261 -4.57 -6.89 -8.67
N LEU A 262 -4.81 -7.74 -9.68
CA LEU A 262 -5.96 -7.63 -10.58
C LEU A 262 -7.28 -7.72 -9.80
N MET A 263 -7.38 -8.64 -8.83
CA MET A 263 -8.57 -8.83 -8.00
C MET A 263 -8.81 -7.62 -7.09
N GLN A 264 -7.77 -7.09 -6.44
CA GLN A 264 -7.90 -5.87 -5.64
C GLN A 264 -8.33 -4.67 -6.49
N GLU A 265 -7.74 -4.51 -7.67
CA GLU A 265 -8.10 -3.41 -8.57
C GLU A 265 -9.54 -3.56 -9.08
N TYR A 266 -9.93 -4.74 -9.52
CA TYR A 266 -11.29 -5.05 -9.98
C TYR A 266 -12.31 -4.79 -8.87
N THR A 267 -12.03 -5.28 -7.66
CA THR A 267 -12.90 -5.11 -6.50
C THR A 267 -13.03 -3.63 -6.16
N ARG A 268 -11.92 -2.90 -6.02
CA ARG A 268 -11.91 -1.47 -5.68
C ARG A 268 -12.64 -0.60 -6.72
N LYS A 269 -12.48 -0.89 -8.01
CA LYS A 269 -13.09 -0.12 -9.10
C LYS A 269 -14.56 -0.45 -9.33
N PHE A 270 -14.94 -1.72 -9.25
CA PHE A 270 -16.23 -2.20 -9.76
C PHE A 270 -17.14 -2.81 -8.70
N ILE A 271 -16.60 -3.29 -7.59
CA ILE A 271 -17.37 -3.94 -6.51
C ILE A 271 -17.48 -3.00 -5.31
N THR A 272 -16.40 -2.92 -4.51
CA THR A 272 -16.29 -2.06 -3.34
C THR A 272 -14.81 -1.77 -3.03
N PRO A 273 -14.46 -0.56 -2.59
CA PRO A 273 -13.16 -0.27 -1.99
C PRO A 273 -13.07 -0.61 -0.49
N ASP A 274 -14.18 -1.03 0.15
CA ASP A 274 -14.23 -1.22 1.60
C ASP A 274 -13.82 -2.63 2.04
N ILE A 275 -13.86 -3.62 1.13
CA ILE A 275 -13.37 -5.00 1.37
C ILE A 275 -12.08 -5.23 0.59
N ILE A 276 -11.06 -5.73 1.28
CA ILE A 276 -9.71 -5.94 0.73
C ILE A 276 -9.37 -7.43 0.74
N TYR A 277 -9.18 -8.00 -0.45
CA TYR A 277 -8.66 -9.35 -0.63
C TYR A 277 -7.13 -9.33 -0.75
N PHE A 278 -6.41 -10.13 0.03
CA PHE A 278 -4.95 -10.24 -0.09
C PHE A 278 -4.41 -11.56 0.45
N SER A 279 -3.17 -11.87 0.10
CA SER A 279 -2.43 -12.98 0.71
C SER A 279 -1.49 -12.50 1.81
N LEU A 280 -1.66 -13.02 3.02
CA LEU A 280 -0.83 -12.64 4.16
C LEU A 280 0.63 -13.12 4.02
N LEU A 281 0.84 -14.30 3.41
CA LEU A 281 2.16 -14.93 3.30
C LEU A 281 2.89 -14.57 2.00
N ARG A 282 2.35 -13.66 1.18
CA ARG A 282 2.91 -13.25 -0.11
C ARG A 282 4.39 -12.84 -0.05
N GLN A 283 4.77 -12.25 1.07
CA GLN A 283 6.09 -11.72 1.32
C GLN A 283 7.13 -12.80 1.68
N PHE A 284 6.73 -14.06 1.83
CA PHE A 284 7.62 -15.14 2.22
C PHE A 284 7.65 -16.26 1.18
N TYR A 285 8.85 -16.78 0.93
CA TYR A 285 9.04 -18.07 0.30
C TYR A 285 8.56 -19.19 1.22
N GLU A 286 8.20 -20.31 0.62
CA GLU A 286 7.62 -21.48 1.26
C GLU A 286 8.55 -22.12 2.30
N ILE A 287 9.88 -22.10 2.09
CA ILE A 287 10.85 -22.58 3.09
C ILE A 287 10.83 -21.77 4.39
N ARG A 288 10.66 -20.44 4.31
CA ARG A 288 10.52 -19.59 5.51
C ARG A 288 9.20 -19.85 6.21
N ILE A 289 8.13 -20.10 5.45
CA ILE A 289 6.83 -20.52 6.01
C ILE A 289 6.96 -21.88 6.70
N ALA A 290 7.74 -22.81 6.13
CA ALA A 290 8.02 -24.11 6.73
C ALA A 290 8.76 -23.98 8.07
N ARG A 291 9.72 -23.05 8.18
CA ARG A 291 10.38 -22.69 9.45
C ARG A 291 9.37 -22.22 10.50
N MET A 292 8.48 -21.29 10.13
CA MET A 292 7.43 -20.82 11.04
C MET A 292 6.47 -21.95 11.42
N PHE A 293 6.09 -22.80 10.46
CA PHE A 293 5.22 -23.95 10.71
C PHE A 293 5.82 -24.96 11.68
N ALA A 294 7.14 -25.13 11.71
CA ALA A 294 7.82 -26.06 12.62
C ALA A 294 7.56 -25.74 14.11
N GLU A 295 7.21 -24.50 14.44
CA GLU A 295 6.82 -24.08 15.80
C GLU A 295 5.40 -24.54 16.18
N HIS A 296 4.57 -24.94 15.21
CA HIS A 296 3.18 -25.32 15.37
C HIS A 296 2.97 -26.83 15.55
N LYS A 297 3.74 -27.46 16.45
CA LYS A 297 3.80 -28.92 16.63
C LYS A 297 2.44 -29.62 16.83
N LYS A 298 1.49 -28.95 17.48
CA LYS A 298 0.14 -29.48 17.73
C LYS A 298 -0.64 -29.80 16.45
N PHE A 299 -0.27 -29.20 15.32
CA PHE A 299 -0.93 -29.43 14.03
C PHE A 299 -0.29 -30.55 13.20
N PHE A 300 0.86 -31.09 13.60
CA PHE A 300 1.56 -32.15 12.86
C PHE A 300 0.68 -33.38 12.53
N PRO A 301 -0.23 -33.85 13.41
CA PRO A 301 -1.10 -34.98 13.08
C PRO A 301 -2.36 -34.60 12.28
N LEU A 302 -2.60 -33.31 12.03
CA LEU A 302 -3.86 -32.81 11.45
C LEU A 302 -3.73 -32.30 10.02
N PHE A 303 -2.53 -31.87 9.62
CA PHE A 303 -2.35 -31.16 8.35
C PHE A 303 -1.90 -32.09 7.22
N THR A 304 -2.26 -31.71 5.99
CA THR A 304 -1.75 -32.34 4.78
C THR A 304 -1.81 -31.40 3.60
N SER A 305 -0.90 -31.61 2.64
CA SER A 305 -0.96 -30.97 1.32
C SER A 305 -0.94 -32.01 0.20
N CYS A 306 -1.24 -33.27 0.51
CA CYS A 306 -1.29 -34.34 -0.47
C CYS A 306 -2.55 -34.23 -1.33
N ASN A 307 -2.37 -34.04 -2.64
CA ASN A 307 -3.46 -33.91 -3.60
C ASN A 307 -4.37 -35.15 -3.67
N ARG A 308 -3.91 -36.33 -3.21
CA ARG A 308 -4.73 -37.55 -3.17
C ARG A 308 -5.90 -37.44 -2.17
N ASN A 309 -5.81 -36.58 -1.15
CA ASN A 309 -6.85 -36.39 -0.13
C ASN A 309 -8.04 -35.54 -0.58
N PHE A 310 -7.88 -34.73 -1.64
CA PHE A 310 -8.85 -33.71 -2.06
C PHE A 310 -9.52 -34.03 -3.40
N LYS A 311 -9.45 -35.27 -3.88
CA LYS A 311 -10.15 -35.71 -5.10
C LYS A 311 -11.63 -35.92 -4.81
N ILE A 312 -12.50 -35.35 -5.67
CA ILE A 312 -13.96 -35.36 -5.49
C ILE A 312 -14.59 -36.76 -5.64
N VAL A 313 -13.99 -37.66 -6.43
CA VAL A 313 -14.62 -38.94 -6.88
C VAL A 313 -13.81 -40.20 -6.50
N LYS A 314 -12.89 -40.14 -5.53
CA LYS A 314 -12.14 -41.34 -5.08
C LYS A 314 -12.14 -41.47 -3.56
N GLU A 315 -12.11 -42.73 -3.07
CA GLU A 315 -11.93 -43.04 -1.66
C GLU A 315 -10.71 -42.33 -1.07
N ARG A 316 -10.86 -41.81 0.15
CA ARG A 316 -9.78 -41.11 0.84
C ARG A 316 -8.67 -42.10 1.23
N PRO A 317 -7.39 -41.74 1.06
CA PRO A 317 -6.29 -42.56 1.55
C PRO A 317 -6.41 -42.78 3.06
N ALA A 318 -5.98 -43.96 3.54
CA ALA A 318 -5.96 -44.28 4.98
C ALA A 318 -4.97 -43.41 5.80
N SER A 319 -4.01 -42.77 5.13
CA SER A 319 -3.01 -41.87 5.72
C SER A 319 -3.10 -40.48 5.09
N LEU A 320 -2.82 -39.44 5.88
CA LEU A 320 -2.72 -38.05 5.41
C LEU A 320 -1.62 -37.86 4.35
N TRP A 321 -0.62 -38.76 4.30
CA TRP A 321 0.53 -38.65 3.40
C TRP A 321 0.74 -39.95 2.61
N CYS A 322 0.67 -39.87 1.29
CA CYS A 322 0.93 -41.04 0.44
C CYS A 322 2.42 -41.38 0.27
N GLY A 323 3.33 -40.46 0.63
CA GLY A 323 4.78 -40.67 0.51
C GLY A 323 5.36 -40.73 -0.92
N GLU A 324 4.51 -40.73 -1.95
CA GLU A 324 4.92 -41.05 -3.33
C GLU A 324 4.68 -39.92 -4.34
N CYS A 325 3.98 -38.85 -3.96
CA CYS A 325 3.70 -37.75 -4.88
C CYS A 325 4.67 -36.58 -4.70
N SER A 326 4.82 -35.76 -5.75
CA SER A 326 5.60 -34.50 -5.78
C SER A 326 5.32 -33.61 -4.57
N LYS A 327 4.07 -33.52 -4.12
CA LYS A 327 3.67 -32.77 -2.93
C LYS A 327 4.20 -33.34 -1.62
N CYS A 328 4.21 -34.67 -1.45
CA CYS A 328 4.77 -35.30 -0.26
C CYS A 328 6.29 -35.11 -0.23
N VAL A 329 6.95 -35.35 -1.36
CA VAL A 329 8.40 -35.15 -1.57
C VAL A 329 8.80 -33.72 -1.22
N PHE A 330 8.09 -32.73 -1.76
CA PHE A 330 8.39 -31.34 -1.53
C PHE A 330 8.11 -30.89 -0.08
N VAL A 331 6.97 -31.25 0.52
CA VAL A 331 6.70 -30.86 1.92
C VAL A 331 7.69 -31.51 2.88
N PHE A 332 8.05 -32.77 2.66
CA PHE A 332 9.10 -33.45 3.43
C PHE A 332 10.43 -32.70 3.29
N LEU A 333 10.82 -32.35 2.07
CA LEU A 333 12.05 -31.63 1.77
C LEU A 333 12.14 -30.29 2.51
N ILE A 334 11.10 -29.46 2.45
CA ILE A 334 11.15 -28.11 3.06
C ILE A 334 11.05 -28.13 4.59
N LEU A 335 10.49 -29.19 5.18
CA LEU A 335 10.39 -29.34 6.65
C LEU A 335 11.63 -29.99 7.25
N ALA A 336 12.36 -30.79 6.48
CA ALA A 336 13.54 -31.52 6.93
C ALA A 336 14.64 -30.67 7.61
N PRO A 337 14.87 -29.40 7.22
CA PRO A 337 15.82 -28.53 7.93
C PRO A 337 15.42 -28.17 9.36
N PHE A 338 14.11 -28.14 9.65
CA PHE A 338 13.57 -27.52 10.88
C PHE A 338 12.99 -28.54 11.87
N LEU A 339 12.81 -29.79 11.43
CA LEU A 339 12.25 -30.86 12.25
C LEU A 339 13.29 -31.96 12.50
N SER A 340 13.18 -32.61 13.66
CA SER A 340 13.97 -33.81 13.93
C SER A 340 13.53 -34.97 13.03
N LYS A 341 14.43 -35.95 12.83
CA LYS A 341 14.08 -37.19 12.11
C LYS A 341 12.83 -37.84 12.71
N LYS A 342 12.75 -37.91 14.04
CA LYS A 342 11.61 -38.49 14.77
C LYS A 342 10.30 -37.79 14.44
N GLU A 343 10.28 -36.45 14.42
CA GLU A 343 9.09 -35.68 14.07
C GLU A 343 8.66 -35.91 12.62
N LEU A 344 9.59 -35.86 11.66
CA LEU A 344 9.28 -36.14 10.25
C LEU A 344 8.75 -37.56 10.04
N MET A 345 9.39 -38.56 10.67
CA MET A 345 8.94 -39.95 10.57
C MET A 345 7.58 -40.15 11.23
N GLY A 346 7.32 -39.45 12.34
CA GLY A 346 6.00 -39.46 12.97
C GLY A 346 4.88 -38.93 12.05
N MET A 347 5.21 -37.98 11.17
CA MET A 347 4.25 -37.38 10.23
C MET A 347 4.07 -38.18 8.94
N PHE A 348 5.16 -38.60 8.31
CA PHE A 348 5.13 -39.25 6.99
C PHE A 348 5.15 -40.78 7.08
N HIS A 349 5.39 -41.34 8.28
CA HIS A 349 5.58 -42.77 8.54
C HIS A 349 6.74 -43.41 7.76
N LYS A 350 7.55 -42.61 7.07
CA LYS A 350 8.59 -43.07 6.14
C LYS A 350 9.67 -42.02 5.92
N ASN A 351 10.92 -42.45 5.74
CA ASN A 351 12.04 -41.57 5.39
C ASN A 351 12.14 -41.41 3.88
N LEU A 352 11.56 -40.33 3.34
CA LEU A 352 11.54 -40.14 1.89
C LEU A 352 12.93 -39.91 1.29
N PHE A 353 13.93 -39.46 2.06
CA PHE A 353 15.31 -39.34 1.56
C PHE A 353 16.04 -40.67 1.41
N ALA A 354 15.55 -41.76 2.02
CA ALA A 354 16.14 -43.09 1.90
C ALA A 354 15.59 -43.87 0.69
N GLU A 355 14.57 -43.36 0.00
CA GLU A 355 13.85 -44.11 -1.02
C GLU A 355 14.42 -43.95 -2.43
N HIS A 356 15.00 -45.01 -2.97
CA HIS A 356 15.51 -45.04 -4.34
C HIS A 356 14.44 -44.71 -5.39
N ALA A 357 13.21 -45.21 -5.21
CA ALA A 357 12.12 -44.98 -6.15
C ALA A 357 11.73 -43.50 -6.30
N LEU A 358 12.08 -42.63 -5.34
CA LEU A 358 11.74 -41.21 -5.35
C LEU A 358 12.81 -40.33 -6.03
N ILE A 359 13.94 -40.89 -6.45
CA ILE A 359 15.02 -40.14 -7.13
C ILE A 359 14.50 -39.27 -8.27
N PRO A 360 13.66 -39.76 -9.21
CA PRO A 360 13.16 -38.93 -10.31
C PRO A 360 12.31 -37.74 -9.84
N LEU A 361 11.48 -37.93 -8.81
CA LEU A 361 10.64 -36.86 -8.27
C LEU A 361 11.47 -35.78 -7.55
N PHE A 362 12.48 -36.19 -6.78
CA PHE A 362 13.41 -35.23 -6.19
C PHE A 362 14.22 -34.50 -7.26
N GLN A 363 14.62 -35.17 -8.33
CA GLN A 363 15.30 -34.54 -9.46
C GLN A 363 14.46 -33.40 -10.08
N ASP A 364 13.17 -33.63 -10.31
CA ASP A 364 12.26 -32.63 -10.86
C ASP A 364 12.00 -31.47 -9.87
N VAL A 365 11.75 -31.78 -8.58
CA VAL A 365 11.50 -30.76 -7.54
C VAL A 365 12.74 -29.89 -7.31
N LEU A 366 13.94 -30.45 -7.35
CA LEU A 366 15.21 -29.73 -7.24
C LEU A 366 15.58 -28.96 -8.51
N GLY A 367 14.83 -29.11 -9.60
CA GLY A 367 15.07 -28.42 -10.88
C GLY A 367 16.23 -29.00 -11.70
N PHE A 368 16.66 -30.24 -11.41
CA PHE A 368 17.63 -30.98 -12.24
C PHE A 368 16.95 -31.84 -13.32
N GLY A 369 15.62 -31.80 -13.38
CA GLY A 369 14.78 -32.53 -14.33
C GLY A 369 14.39 -31.72 -15.57
N LYS A 370 13.45 -32.24 -16.37
CA LYS A 370 13.03 -31.61 -17.64
C LYS A 370 12.03 -30.46 -17.46
N HIS A 371 11.17 -30.54 -16.45
CA HIS A 371 10.17 -29.50 -16.17
C HIS A 371 9.73 -29.55 -14.70
N LYS A 372 9.33 -28.40 -14.15
CA LYS A 372 8.72 -28.33 -12.82
C LYS A 372 7.39 -29.10 -12.84
N PRO A 373 7.11 -29.99 -11.86
CA PRO A 373 5.84 -30.71 -11.79
C PRO A 373 4.63 -29.76 -11.86
N PHE A 374 3.55 -30.19 -12.52
CA PHE A 374 2.24 -29.50 -12.50
C PHE A 374 1.51 -29.77 -11.17
N ASP A 375 2.20 -29.51 -10.07
CA ASP A 375 1.68 -29.55 -8.72
C ASP A 375 2.09 -28.25 -8.01
N CYS A 376 1.40 -27.90 -6.93
CA CYS A 376 1.67 -26.68 -6.18
C CYS A 376 2.99 -26.75 -5.37
N VAL A 377 4.13 -27.07 -5.97
CA VAL A 377 5.44 -27.11 -5.29
C VAL A 377 6.17 -25.77 -5.41
N GLY A 378 7.06 -25.49 -4.46
CA GLY A 378 7.90 -24.28 -4.42
C GLY A 378 8.90 -24.20 -5.58
N THR A 379 9.86 -23.29 -5.49
CA THR A 379 10.87 -23.12 -6.55
C THR A 379 12.02 -24.12 -6.43
N PRO A 380 12.77 -24.35 -7.52
CA PRO A 380 14.02 -25.12 -7.46
C PRO A 380 15.01 -24.57 -6.43
N GLU A 381 15.14 -23.25 -6.33
CA GLU A 381 16.06 -22.58 -5.40
C GLU A 381 15.71 -22.89 -3.95
N GLU A 382 14.42 -22.85 -3.60
CA GLU A 382 13.95 -23.21 -2.27
C GLU A 382 14.21 -24.69 -1.95
N SER A 383 13.95 -25.55 -2.94
CA SER A 383 14.12 -26.99 -2.79
C SER A 383 15.60 -27.34 -2.59
N GLN A 384 16.51 -26.69 -3.33
CA GLN A 384 17.95 -26.86 -3.18
C GLN A 384 18.44 -26.28 -1.85
N ALA A 385 18.00 -25.10 -1.46
CA ALA A 385 18.32 -24.51 -0.15
C ALA A 385 17.87 -25.42 1.00
N ALA A 386 16.67 -25.99 0.91
CA ALA A 386 16.15 -26.95 1.89
C ALA A 386 17.00 -28.23 1.94
N LEU A 387 17.37 -28.80 0.78
CA LEU A 387 18.23 -29.99 0.74
C LEU A 387 19.60 -29.71 1.37
N PHE A 388 20.18 -28.55 1.07
CA PHE A 388 21.45 -28.12 1.64
C PHE A 388 21.39 -28.03 3.17
N LEU A 389 20.38 -27.36 3.72
CA LEU A 389 20.20 -27.24 5.17
C LEU A 389 19.91 -28.59 5.83
N ALA A 390 19.12 -29.46 5.19
CA ALA A 390 18.82 -30.80 5.68
C ALA A 390 20.04 -31.74 5.63
N GLY A 391 21.01 -31.47 4.75
CA GLY A 391 22.19 -32.32 4.53
C GLY A 391 22.97 -32.65 5.80
N LYS A 392 23.01 -31.75 6.78
CA LYS A 392 23.66 -32.00 8.09
C LYS A 392 23.07 -33.22 8.82
N ASN A 393 21.76 -33.37 8.77
CA ASN A 393 21.03 -34.41 9.51
C ASN A 393 20.82 -35.68 8.67
N PHE A 394 20.80 -35.56 7.33
CA PHE A 394 20.44 -36.63 6.40
C PHE A 394 21.60 -37.04 5.46
N LYS A 395 22.85 -36.74 5.83
CA LYS A 395 24.06 -36.97 5.00
C LYS A 395 24.22 -38.38 4.41
N ASN A 396 23.65 -39.40 5.06
CA ASN A 396 23.80 -40.79 4.66
C ASN A 396 22.69 -41.29 3.72
N ASP A 397 21.59 -40.54 3.63
CA ASP A 397 20.40 -40.91 2.86
C ASP A 397 20.64 -40.70 1.35
N ILE A 398 20.10 -41.60 0.51
CA ILE A 398 20.45 -41.66 -0.92
C ILE A 398 20.14 -40.35 -1.65
N ILE A 399 18.99 -39.73 -1.39
CA ILE A 399 18.59 -38.49 -2.07
C ILE A 399 19.58 -37.37 -1.78
N VAL A 400 20.01 -37.24 -0.52
CA VAL A 400 21.00 -36.24 -0.11
C VAL A 400 22.34 -36.51 -0.78
N LYS A 401 22.86 -37.75 -0.71
CA LYS A 401 24.12 -38.14 -1.37
C LYS A 401 24.11 -37.85 -2.88
N THR A 402 22.97 -38.09 -3.53
CA THR A 402 22.82 -37.98 -4.98
C THR A 402 22.80 -36.52 -5.45
N PHE A 403 22.10 -35.64 -4.73
CA PHE A 403 21.80 -34.29 -5.22
C PHE A 403 22.52 -33.17 -4.48
N LEU A 404 22.92 -33.35 -3.22
CA LEU A 404 23.63 -32.31 -2.46
C LEU A 404 24.92 -31.85 -3.17
N PRO A 405 25.77 -32.74 -3.74
CA PRO A 405 26.97 -32.32 -4.48
C PRO A 405 26.70 -31.54 -5.76
N LYS A 406 25.46 -31.58 -6.30
CA LYS A 406 25.08 -30.88 -7.54
C LYS A 406 24.65 -29.44 -7.31
N ILE A 407 24.40 -29.04 -6.06
CA ILE A 407 23.92 -27.70 -5.71
C ILE A 407 25.10 -26.70 -5.79
N LYS A 408 24.93 -25.65 -6.58
CA LYS A 408 25.90 -24.57 -6.73
C LYS A 408 25.55 -23.40 -5.80
N ASN A 409 26.55 -22.79 -5.18
CA ASN A 409 26.40 -21.60 -4.31
C ASN A 409 25.29 -21.72 -3.23
N PRO A 410 25.22 -22.82 -2.46
CA PRO A 410 24.10 -23.09 -1.56
C PRO A 410 23.84 -22.00 -0.51
N HIS A 411 24.88 -21.33 0.00
CA HIS A 411 24.73 -20.23 0.96
C HIS A 411 23.99 -19.03 0.36
N SER A 412 24.25 -18.70 -0.90
CA SER A 412 23.55 -17.61 -1.60
C SER A 412 22.09 -17.97 -1.86
N LEU A 413 21.80 -19.24 -2.20
CA LEU A 413 20.42 -19.73 -2.33
C LEU A 413 19.67 -19.58 -1.00
N VAL A 414 20.27 -19.99 0.12
CA VAL A 414 19.68 -19.82 1.45
C VAL A 414 19.41 -18.35 1.74
N GLU A 415 20.37 -17.46 1.52
CA GLU A 415 20.16 -16.02 1.72
C GLU A 415 18.98 -15.49 0.87
N GLN A 416 18.91 -15.88 -0.41
CA GLN A 416 17.87 -15.45 -1.33
C GLN A 416 16.47 -15.87 -0.87
N VAL A 417 16.27 -17.15 -0.52
CA VAL A 417 14.94 -17.69 -0.23
C VAL A 417 14.44 -17.38 1.19
N PHE A 418 15.32 -16.93 2.09
CA PHE A 418 14.89 -16.46 3.41
C PHE A 418 14.56 -14.96 3.46
N ARG A 419 14.95 -14.18 2.43
CA ARG A 419 14.60 -12.76 2.33
C ARG A 419 13.09 -12.56 2.24
N THR A 420 12.65 -11.42 2.75
CA THR A 420 11.28 -10.95 2.59
C THR A 420 11.12 -10.33 1.21
N ALA A 421 10.11 -10.77 0.46
CA ALA A 421 9.80 -10.28 -0.88
C ALA A 421 8.83 -9.09 -0.84
N PHE A 422 8.86 -8.26 -1.88
CA PHE A 422 7.90 -7.16 -2.03
C PHE A 422 6.48 -7.73 -2.20
N ALA A 423 5.56 -7.28 -1.33
CA ALA A 423 4.14 -7.61 -1.38
C ALA A 423 3.31 -6.31 -1.44
N PRO A 424 3.19 -5.66 -2.61
CA PRO A 424 2.56 -4.36 -2.72
C PRO A 424 1.08 -4.36 -2.32
N THR A 425 0.40 -5.48 -2.52
CA THR A 425 -1.01 -5.73 -2.19
C THR A 425 -1.28 -5.98 -0.70
N LEU A 426 -0.23 -6.23 0.10
CA LEU A 426 -0.36 -6.48 1.54
C LEU A 426 -0.69 -5.18 2.30
N PRO A 427 -1.84 -5.08 2.99
CA PRO A 427 -2.23 -3.85 3.68
C PRO A 427 -1.30 -3.52 4.85
N THR A 428 -1.12 -2.23 5.13
CA THR A 428 -0.16 -1.72 6.12
C THR A 428 -0.22 -2.39 7.50
N PRO A 429 -1.40 -2.65 8.11
CA PRO A 429 -1.48 -3.28 9.42
C PRO A 429 -0.80 -4.65 9.51
N PHE A 430 -0.75 -5.39 8.40
CA PHE A 430 -0.28 -6.78 8.36
C PHE A 430 1.20 -6.92 7.97
N ARG A 431 1.86 -5.83 7.55
CA ARG A 431 3.24 -5.89 7.01
C ARG A 431 4.30 -6.27 8.03
N PHE A 432 4.04 -6.10 9.31
CA PHE A 432 4.97 -6.51 10.37
C PHE A 432 4.80 -7.99 10.79
N LEU A 433 3.78 -8.69 10.30
CA LEU A 433 3.52 -10.07 10.70
C LEU A 433 4.52 -11.04 10.04
N GLY A 434 5.23 -11.82 10.85
CA GLY A 434 6.26 -12.77 10.40
C GLY A 434 7.62 -12.12 10.08
N ILE A 435 7.76 -10.82 10.34
CA ILE A 435 9.01 -10.07 10.22
C ILE A 435 9.85 -10.28 11.48
N GLU A 436 11.17 -10.37 11.34
CA GLU A 436 12.11 -10.53 12.45
C GLU A 436 13.01 -9.30 12.61
N ASN A 437 13.49 -8.77 11.47
CA ASN A 437 14.46 -7.68 11.43
C ASN A 437 13.89 -6.46 10.70
N VAL A 438 13.75 -5.33 11.38
CA VAL A 438 13.27 -4.08 10.79
C VAL A 438 14.37 -3.03 10.84
N CYS A 439 14.53 -2.22 9.79
CA CYS A 439 15.36 -1.03 9.84
C CYS A 439 14.54 0.24 9.73
N ILE A 440 14.94 1.28 10.45
CA ILE A 440 14.41 2.64 10.29
C ILE A 440 15.36 3.39 9.36
N LEU A 441 14.85 3.77 8.19
CA LEU A 441 15.63 4.42 7.15
C LEU A 441 15.45 5.94 7.23
N GLY A 442 16.46 6.60 7.77
CA GLY A 442 16.45 7.99 8.21
C GLY A 442 16.00 8.12 9.68
N TYR A 443 16.76 8.86 10.49
CA TYR A 443 16.63 8.89 11.95
C TYR A 443 16.47 10.30 12.54
N GLY A 444 15.78 11.17 11.79
CA GLY A 444 15.33 12.48 12.27
C GLY A 444 14.24 12.39 13.35
N LYS A 445 13.49 13.47 13.57
CA LYS A 445 12.38 13.52 14.56
C LYS A 445 11.39 12.37 14.34
N GLU A 446 10.98 12.12 13.09
CA GLU A 446 10.07 11.03 12.73
C GLU A 446 10.66 9.63 12.99
N GLY A 447 11.94 9.41 12.69
CA GLY A 447 12.61 8.13 12.92
C GLY A 447 12.70 7.74 14.41
N LYS A 448 12.96 8.71 15.29
CA LYS A 448 12.94 8.48 16.75
C LYS A 448 11.57 8.08 17.27
N VAL A 449 10.51 8.74 16.80
CA VAL A 449 9.13 8.37 17.18
C VAL A 449 8.75 7.00 16.62
N THR A 450 9.19 6.70 15.39
CA THR A 450 9.01 5.39 14.76
C THR A 450 9.64 4.27 15.60
N GLU A 451 10.87 4.47 16.09
CA GLU A 451 11.55 3.51 16.97
C GLU A 451 10.71 3.21 18.22
N ARG A 452 10.24 4.25 18.91
CA ARG A 452 9.39 4.11 20.10
C ARG A 452 8.08 3.37 19.79
N TYR A 453 7.45 3.69 18.66
CA TYR A 453 6.24 3.03 18.20
C TYR A 453 6.47 1.53 17.97
N ILE A 454 7.54 1.15 17.27
CA ILE A 454 7.85 -0.25 16.99
C ILE A 454 8.17 -0.99 18.30
N LYS A 455 9.01 -0.44 19.17
CA LYS A 455 9.34 -1.03 20.48
C LYS A 455 8.09 -1.32 21.32
N LYS A 456 7.11 -0.41 21.32
CA LYS A 456 5.86 -0.57 22.06
C LYS A 456 4.93 -1.64 21.47
N ASN A 457 4.75 -1.66 20.15
CA ASN A 457 3.72 -2.49 19.49
C ASN A 457 4.25 -3.85 19.00
N TYR A 458 5.55 -3.95 18.73
CA TYR A 458 6.24 -5.12 18.19
C TYR A 458 7.55 -5.39 18.94
N PRO A 459 7.50 -5.68 20.26
CA PRO A 459 8.69 -5.78 21.11
C PRO A 459 9.67 -6.90 20.73
N ALA A 460 9.21 -7.90 19.96
CA ALA A 460 10.04 -9.01 19.50
C ALA A 460 10.90 -8.67 18.26
N LEU A 461 10.67 -7.54 17.60
CA LEU A 461 11.43 -7.15 16.41
C LEU A 461 12.82 -6.63 16.78
N HIS A 462 13.83 -7.09 16.04
CA HIS A 462 15.15 -6.47 16.07
C HIS A 462 15.15 -5.19 15.21
N ILE A 463 15.50 -4.05 15.82
CA ILE A 463 15.42 -2.74 15.18
C ILE A 463 16.82 -2.22 14.85
N GLY A 464 17.09 -2.05 13.56
CA GLY A 464 18.25 -1.33 13.05
C GLY A 464 17.95 0.14 12.74
N ILE A 465 18.97 0.99 12.82
CA ILE A 465 18.86 2.41 12.45
C ILE A 465 19.86 2.68 11.32
N LEU A 466 19.35 3.05 10.15
CA LEU A 466 20.14 3.33 8.96
C LEU A 466 19.96 4.81 8.60
N ASP A 467 20.98 5.61 8.88
CA ASP A 467 20.97 7.06 8.65
C ASP A 467 22.34 7.53 8.17
N GLN A 468 22.35 8.45 7.21
CA GLN A 468 23.57 8.99 6.60
C GLN A 468 24.52 9.61 7.63
N LYS A 469 24.01 10.19 8.72
CA LYS A 469 24.87 10.77 9.78
C LYS A 469 25.62 9.74 10.60
N ARG A 470 25.20 8.48 10.55
CA ARG A 470 25.84 7.36 11.27
C ARG A 470 26.77 6.57 10.37
N ASP A 471 26.42 6.47 9.09
CA ASP A 471 27.13 5.63 8.14
C ASP A 471 26.84 6.10 6.70
N ASN A 472 27.89 6.35 5.93
CA ASN A 472 27.77 6.74 4.53
C ASN A 472 27.23 5.60 3.64
N MET A 473 27.43 4.34 4.04
CA MET A 473 26.94 3.14 3.33
C MET A 473 25.58 2.64 3.87
N TYR A 474 24.85 3.46 4.63
CA TYR A 474 23.59 3.05 5.27
C TYR A 474 22.55 2.47 4.30
N LEU A 475 22.51 2.95 3.05
CA LEU A 475 21.59 2.45 2.02
C LEU A 475 21.89 1.01 1.61
N GLU A 476 23.16 0.59 1.62
CA GLU A 476 23.54 -0.77 1.22
C GLU A 476 23.22 -1.79 2.31
N LYS A 477 23.24 -1.35 3.58
CA LYS A 477 22.95 -2.18 4.76
C LYS A 477 21.47 -2.54 4.91
N GLN A 478 20.58 -1.93 4.11
CA GLN A 478 19.15 -2.27 4.07
C GLN A 478 18.93 -3.78 3.82
N LYS A 479 19.76 -4.42 2.99
CA LYS A 479 19.66 -5.85 2.63
C LYS A 479 19.74 -6.83 3.80
N ASN A 480 20.24 -6.36 4.96
CA ASN A 480 20.38 -7.17 6.18
C ASN A 480 19.08 -7.23 7.00
N TYR A 481 18.01 -6.58 6.54
CA TYR A 481 16.72 -6.49 7.22
C TYR A 481 15.60 -7.00 6.32
N ASP A 482 14.50 -7.43 6.95
CA ASP A 482 13.30 -7.90 6.27
C ASP A 482 12.44 -6.75 5.74
N LEU A 483 12.34 -5.69 6.54
CA LEU A 483 11.43 -4.57 6.29
C LEU A 483 12.09 -3.24 6.66
N ALA A 484 11.95 -2.22 5.80
CA ALA A 484 12.30 -0.85 6.12
C ALA A 484 11.07 -0.04 6.57
N VAL A 485 11.23 0.81 7.59
CA VAL A 485 10.34 1.95 7.81
C VAL A 485 11.02 3.19 7.26
N LYS A 486 10.57 3.61 6.07
CA LYS A 486 11.09 4.75 5.33
C LYS A 486 10.54 6.05 5.93
N THR A 487 11.44 6.94 6.32
CA THR A 487 11.07 8.31 6.70
C THR A 487 10.86 9.19 5.46
N SER A 488 10.09 10.27 5.59
CA SER A 488 9.69 11.10 4.45
C SER A 488 10.87 11.65 3.63
N GLY A 489 12.00 11.95 4.29
CA GLY A 489 13.19 12.52 3.63
C GLY A 489 13.89 11.58 2.66
N ILE A 490 13.61 10.27 2.68
CA ILE A 490 14.25 9.29 1.80
C ILE A 490 13.37 9.05 0.56
N PRO A 491 13.88 9.29 -0.66
CA PRO A 491 13.19 8.93 -1.90
C PRO A 491 12.93 7.42 -1.97
N LYS A 492 11.73 7.03 -2.41
CA LYS A 492 11.37 5.61 -2.57
C LYS A 492 12.31 4.86 -3.53
N THR A 493 12.91 5.55 -4.49
CA THR A 493 13.91 5.00 -5.44
C THR A 493 15.20 4.53 -4.77
N LYS A 494 15.48 4.97 -3.54
CA LYS A 494 16.66 4.54 -2.76
C LYS A 494 16.40 3.33 -1.85
N VAL A 495 15.15 2.84 -1.81
CA VAL A 495 14.76 1.73 -0.93
C VAL A 495 14.74 0.44 -1.73
N THR A 496 15.57 -0.52 -1.32
CA THR A 496 15.83 -1.76 -2.08
C THR A 496 15.19 -3.01 -1.48
N ILE A 497 14.60 -2.88 -0.29
CA ILE A 497 13.88 -3.96 0.41
C ILE A 497 12.40 -3.56 0.59
N PRO A 498 11.50 -4.51 0.94
CA PRO A 498 10.13 -4.18 1.29
C PRO A 498 10.07 -3.08 2.35
N TYR A 499 9.11 -2.16 2.22
CA TYR A 499 9.02 -1.02 3.14
C TYR A 499 7.60 -0.57 3.46
N VAL A 500 7.51 0.19 4.54
CA VAL A 500 6.35 1.00 4.96
C VAL A 500 6.78 2.42 5.28
N THR A 501 5.83 3.33 5.48
CA THR A 501 6.09 4.70 5.93
C THR A 501 5.34 4.99 7.22
N ALA A 502 5.91 5.85 8.06
CA ALA A 502 5.28 6.29 9.29
C ALA A 502 3.88 6.91 9.04
N THR A 503 3.71 7.60 7.91
CA THR A 503 2.44 8.16 7.48
C THR A 503 1.38 7.07 7.23
N ASN A 504 1.69 6.02 6.46
CA ASN A 504 0.73 4.94 6.24
C ASN A 504 0.45 4.16 7.52
N MET A 505 1.46 3.94 8.37
CA MET A 505 1.27 3.31 9.68
C MET A 505 0.27 4.11 10.52
N PHE A 506 0.43 5.43 10.59
CA PHE A 506 -0.50 6.32 11.29
C PHE A 506 -1.94 6.20 10.75
N PHE A 507 -2.15 6.43 9.46
CA PHE A 507 -3.51 6.40 8.89
C PHE A 507 -4.17 5.01 8.97
N SER A 508 -3.37 3.93 8.96
CA SER A 508 -3.90 2.57 9.06
C SER A 508 -4.51 2.25 10.43
N GLN A 509 -4.03 2.92 11.49
CA GLN A 509 -4.44 2.68 12.88
C GLN A 509 -5.33 3.80 13.43
N ASN A 510 -5.22 5.01 12.90
CA ASN A 510 -5.95 6.17 13.39
C ASN A 510 -7.47 6.04 13.18
N LYS A 511 -8.24 6.30 14.24
CA LYS A 511 -9.71 6.35 14.22
C LYS A 511 -10.27 7.77 14.36
N ASN A 512 -9.45 8.72 14.79
CA ASN A 512 -9.83 10.12 14.96
C ASN A 512 -10.17 10.78 13.63
N PHE A 513 -11.05 11.78 13.68
CA PHE A 513 -11.37 12.61 12.51
C PHE A 513 -10.14 13.41 12.07
N THR A 514 -9.83 13.38 10.77
CA THR A 514 -8.60 13.97 10.22
C THR A 514 -8.88 15.06 9.19
N ILE A 515 -8.15 16.16 9.30
CA ILE A 515 -8.14 17.26 8.33
C ILE A 515 -6.72 17.36 7.78
N GLY A 516 -6.48 16.86 6.56
CA GLY A 516 -5.18 16.91 5.92
C GLY A 516 -5.06 18.08 4.96
N VAL A 517 -4.02 18.90 5.13
CA VAL A 517 -3.76 20.06 4.26
C VAL A 517 -2.44 19.86 3.52
N THR A 518 -2.47 19.99 2.20
CA THR A 518 -1.28 20.03 1.35
C THR A 518 -1.32 21.20 0.36
N GLY A 519 -0.18 21.45 -0.25
CA GLY A 519 0.05 22.49 -1.25
C GLY A 519 1.54 22.77 -1.40
N SER A 520 1.92 23.53 -2.42
CA SER A 520 3.30 24.01 -2.55
C SER A 520 3.59 25.04 -1.45
N LYS A 521 2.71 26.04 -1.28
CA LYS A 521 2.84 27.12 -0.27
C LYS A 521 1.58 27.27 0.59
N GLY A 522 1.72 27.87 1.77
CA GLY A 522 0.60 28.22 2.68
C GLY A 522 0.10 27.09 3.60
N LYS A 523 0.71 25.89 3.55
CA LYS A 523 0.32 24.72 4.35
C LYS A 523 0.29 25.01 5.85
N SER A 524 1.44 25.37 6.42
CA SER A 524 1.60 25.59 7.87
C SER A 524 0.67 26.69 8.38
N THR A 525 0.55 27.80 7.63
CA THR A 525 -0.39 28.88 7.98
C THR A 525 -1.84 28.40 7.99
N THR A 526 -2.26 27.64 6.97
CA THR A 526 -3.65 27.17 6.88
C THR A 526 -3.98 26.14 7.96
N VAL A 527 -3.07 25.20 8.22
CA VAL A 527 -3.21 24.20 9.29
C VAL A 527 -3.31 24.87 10.66
N SER A 528 -2.45 25.85 10.94
CA SER A 528 -2.50 26.63 12.19
C SER A 528 -3.79 27.45 12.31
N LEU A 529 -4.30 28.03 11.22
CA LEU A 529 -5.58 28.75 11.20
C LEU A 529 -6.75 27.81 11.52
N ILE A 530 -6.82 26.65 10.85
CA ILE A 530 -7.86 25.64 11.11
C ILE A 530 -7.80 25.21 12.59
N TYR A 531 -6.61 24.89 13.09
CA TYR A 531 -6.41 24.53 14.49
C TYR A 531 -6.90 25.63 15.45
N LYS A 532 -6.50 26.89 15.22
CA LYS A 532 -6.89 28.00 16.10
C LYS A 532 -8.40 28.24 16.07
N ILE A 533 -9.02 28.20 14.89
CA ILE A 533 -10.48 28.35 14.73
C ILE A 533 -11.22 27.24 15.49
N LEU A 534 -10.84 25.98 15.29
CA LEU A 534 -11.47 24.84 15.97
C LEU A 534 -11.27 24.91 17.48
N LYS A 535 -10.07 25.29 17.93
CA LYS A 535 -9.76 25.44 19.36
C LYS A 535 -10.57 26.56 20.01
N THR A 536 -10.70 27.72 19.35
CA THR A 536 -11.53 28.84 19.81
C THR A 536 -13.00 28.44 19.87
N ALA A 537 -13.46 27.57 18.96
CA ALA A 537 -14.80 27.00 18.97
C ALA A 537 -15.03 25.90 20.03
N GLY A 538 -14.07 25.69 20.95
CA GLY A 538 -14.17 24.69 22.02
C GLY A 538 -13.97 23.23 21.56
N LYS A 539 -13.55 22.99 20.31
CA LYS A 539 -13.27 21.62 19.83
C LYS A 539 -11.95 21.12 20.40
N LYS A 540 -11.90 19.84 20.75
CA LYS A 540 -10.65 19.13 21.05
C LYS A 540 -9.88 18.94 19.76
N VAL A 541 -8.70 19.53 19.66
CA VAL A 541 -7.94 19.56 18.40
C VAL A 541 -6.45 19.49 18.65
N ARG A 542 -5.72 18.76 17.79
CA ARG A 542 -4.26 18.61 17.84
C ARG A 542 -3.62 18.88 16.48
N LEU A 543 -2.46 19.53 16.51
CA LEU A 543 -1.60 19.73 15.35
C LEU A 543 -0.62 18.58 15.19
N VAL A 544 -0.61 17.96 14.02
CA VAL A 544 0.24 16.79 13.72
C VAL A 544 0.83 16.86 12.31
N GLY A 545 1.85 16.05 12.04
CA GLY A 545 2.47 15.95 10.72
C GLY A 545 3.79 16.71 10.64
N ASN A 546 3.96 17.51 9.58
CA ASN A 546 5.20 18.26 9.36
C ASN A 546 5.41 19.41 10.38
N ILE A 547 4.34 19.90 10.98
CA ILE A 547 4.35 20.81 12.13
C ILE A 547 3.63 20.17 13.32
N GLY A 548 3.93 20.63 14.54
CA GLY A 548 3.41 20.01 15.76
C GLY A 548 4.13 18.69 16.08
N SER A 549 3.37 17.66 16.47
CA SER A 549 3.91 16.35 16.82
C SER A 549 4.01 15.42 15.59
N PRO A 550 5.06 14.59 15.48
CA PRO A 550 5.10 13.52 14.47
C PRO A 550 3.85 12.62 14.59
N MET A 551 3.30 12.19 13.46
CA MET A 551 2.00 11.51 13.42
C MET A 551 1.91 10.27 14.33
N LEU A 552 2.95 9.43 14.34
CA LEU A 552 2.99 8.22 15.18
C LEU A 552 2.99 8.51 16.69
N GLU A 553 3.34 9.73 17.11
CA GLU A 553 3.29 10.12 18.53
C GLU A 553 1.87 10.06 19.07
N VAL A 554 0.89 10.38 18.23
CA VAL A 554 -0.54 10.33 18.58
C VAL A 554 -0.94 8.94 19.04
N LEU A 555 -0.43 7.91 18.36
CA LEU A 555 -0.70 6.50 18.66
C LEU A 555 0.07 5.98 19.90
N LEU A 556 1.07 6.72 20.37
CA LEU A 556 1.77 6.40 21.61
C LEU A 556 1.04 6.91 22.85
N THR A 557 0.26 7.99 22.70
CA THR A 557 -0.55 8.62 23.75
C THR A 557 -1.94 8.00 23.86
N LYS A 558 -2.63 8.22 24.99
CA LYS A 558 -4.04 7.84 25.13
C LYS A 558 -4.86 8.61 24.09
N SER A 559 -5.56 7.88 23.21
CA SER A 559 -6.42 8.46 22.18
C SER A 559 -7.73 8.92 22.83
N ASP A 560 -8.09 10.18 22.59
CA ASP A 560 -9.44 10.71 22.82
C ASP A 560 -10.18 10.63 21.49
N PRO A 561 -11.24 9.80 21.34
CA PRO A 561 -11.89 9.56 20.06
C PRO A 561 -12.52 10.83 19.45
N ASP A 562 -12.85 11.83 20.27
CA ASP A 562 -13.47 13.09 19.81
C ASP A 562 -12.43 14.14 19.38
N GLU A 563 -11.13 13.85 19.55
CA GLU A 563 -10.06 14.77 19.14
C GLU A 563 -9.96 14.83 17.61
N ILE A 564 -9.98 16.05 17.06
CA ILE A 564 -9.77 16.32 15.63
C ILE A 564 -8.27 16.51 15.38
N LEU A 565 -7.73 15.76 14.42
CA LEU A 565 -6.32 15.86 14.03
C LEU A 565 -6.18 16.74 12.78
N VAL A 566 -5.56 17.90 12.93
CA VAL A 566 -5.26 18.80 11.80
C VAL A 566 -3.82 18.55 11.37
N ILE A 567 -3.67 18.05 10.15
CA ILE A 567 -2.44 17.42 9.66
C ILE A 567 -1.82 18.26 8.53
N GLU A 568 -0.57 18.69 8.73
CA GLU A 568 0.24 19.18 7.60
C GLU A 568 0.86 18.01 6.84
N LEU A 569 0.47 17.83 5.57
CA LEU A 569 0.93 16.75 4.71
C LEU A 569 1.88 17.28 3.61
N SER A 570 3.15 16.87 3.67
CA SER A 570 4.15 17.19 2.64
C SER A 570 3.99 16.28 1.42
N SER A 571 4.54 16.68 0.27
CA SER A 571 4.59 15.81 -0.93
C SER A 571 5.34 14.50 -0.67
N TYR A 572 6.35 14.52 0.21
CA TYR A 572 7.13 13.34 0.55
C TYR A 572 6.33 12.29 1.34
N MET A 573 5.49 12.75 2.28
CA MET A 573 4.58 11.88 3.03
C MET A 573 3.48 11.33 2.11
N LEU A 574 3.02 12.14 1.16
CA LEU A 574 1.97 11.77 0.24
C LEU A 574 2.45 10.88 -0.91
N ASP A 575 3.73 10.83 -1.22
CA ASP A 575 4.26 10.02 -2.33
C ASP A 575 4.00 8.52 -2.15
N ASP A 576 3.93 8.01 -0.91
CA ASP A 576 3.63 6.61 -0.61
C ASP A 576 2.22 6.40 -0.03
N ILE A 577 1.40 7.44 0.12
CA ILE A 577 0.13 7.34 0.85
C ILE A 577 -0.85 6.39 0.13
N THR A 578 -1.48 5.51 0.91
CA THR A 578 -2.58 4.62 0.48
C THR A 578 -3.87 4.84 1.27
N TYR A 579 -3.96 6.01 1.89
CA TYR A 579 -5.06 6.46 2.75
C TYR A 579 -5.40 7.92 2.44
N ALA A 580 -6.57 8.36 2.94
CA ALA A 580 -7.03 9.72 2.81
C ALA A 580 -7.46 10.28 4.17
N PRO A 581 -7.32 11.60 4.40
CA PRO A 581 -7.97 12.26 5.51
C PRO A 581 -9.47 12.47 5.24
N ASN A 582 -10.25 12.67 6.30
CA ASN A 582 -11.68 12.92 6.18
C ASN A 582 -11.98 14.23 5.46
N ILE A 583 -11.21 15.28 5.73
CA ILE A 583 -11.20 16.51 4.93
C ILE A 583 -9.82 16.66 4.31
N ALA A 584 -9.73 16.59 2.99
CA ALA A 584 -8.50 16.74 2.23
C ALA A 584 -8.47 18.13 1.55
N VAL A 585 -7.49 18.97 1.89
CA VAL A 585 -7.39 20.35 1.39
C VAL A 585 -6.13 20.50 0.53
N LEU A 586 -6.30 20.76 -0.76
CA LEU A 586 -5.23 21.21 -1.65
C LEU A 586 -5.29 22.73 -1.79
N LEU A 587 -4.20 23.44 -1.46
CA LEU A 587 -4.17 24.90 -1.52
C LEU A 587 -3.75 25.45 -2.90
N ASN A 588 -2.67 24.91 -3.45
CA ASN A 588 -2.04 25.35 -4.69
C ASN A 588 -0.98 24.32 -5.15
N LEU A 589 -0.61 24.38 -6.43
CA LEU A 589 0.43 23.58 -7.05
C LEU A 589 1.36 24.50 -7.86
N PHE A 590 2.62 24.57 -7.44
CA PHE A 590 3.74 25.22 -8.12
C PHE A 590 4.93 24.24 -8.13
N PRO A 591 5.80 24.24 -9.15
CA PRO A 591 7.00 23.41 -9.18
C PRO A 591 7.83 23.55 -7.89
N ASP A 592 8.14 22.42 -7.25
CA ASP A 592 8.96 22.36 -6.02
C ASP A 592 9.50 20.92 -5.87
N HIS A 593 10.58 20.73 -5.12
CA HIS A 593 11.12 19.41 -4.74
C HIS A 593 11.38 18.41 -5.90
N MET A 594 11.75 18.89 -7.09
CA MET A 594 11.95 18.03 -8.26
C MET A 594 13.15 17.08 -8.12
N ASP A 595 14.15 17.48 -7.33
CA ASP A 595 15.30 16.66 -6.90
C ASP A 595 14.86 15.35 -6.23
N TYR A 596 13.77 15.39 -5.45
CA TYR A 596 13.19 14.21 -4.82
C TYR A 596 12.29 13.42 -5.79
N HIS A 597 11.41 14.13 -6.50
CA HIS A 597 10.30 13.53 -7.26
C HIS A 597 10.70 13.09 -8.68
N GLY A 598 11.85 13.54 -9.19
CA GLY A 598 12.28 13.29 -10.57
C GLY A 598 11.50 14.11 -11.61
N GLY A 599 10.81 15.17 -11.18
CA GLY A 599 10.07 16.09 -12.07
C GLY A 599 8.78 16.65 -11.47
N VAL A 600 8.18 17.61 -12.19
CA VAL A 600 6.95 18.30 -11.76
C VAL A 600 5.73 17.39 -11.76
N ALA A 601 5.58 16.53 -12.78
CA ALA A 601 4.43 15.63 -12.87
C ALA A 601 4.36 14.62 -11.71
N PRO A 602 5.45 13.88 -11.35
CA PRO A 602 5.45 13.04 -10.15
C PRO A 602 5.19 13.82 -8.86
N TYR A 603 5.74 15.04 -8.72
CA TYR A 603 5.48 15.90 -7.55
C TYR A 603 3.99 16.26 -7.39
N TYR A 604 3.32 16.64 -8.48
CA TYR A 604 1.88 16.90 -8.45
C TYR A 604 1.07 15.64 -8.19
N GLU A 605 1.48 14.51 -8.77
CA GLU A 605 0.82 13.23 -8.54
C GLU A 605 0.90 12.81 -7.08
N ALA A 606 2.06 12.94 -6.44
CA ALA A 606 2.23 12.69 -5.01
C ALA A 606 1.18 13.43 -4.17
N LYS A 607 0.94 14.73 -4.43
CA LYS A 607 -0.07 15.52 -3.71
C LYS A 607 -1.51 15.09 -4.01
N LYS A 608 -1.80 14.60 -5.23
CA LYS A 608 -3.13 14.12 -5.61
C LYS A 608 -3.49 12.81 -4.91
N ARG A 609 -2.50 12.00 -4.49
CA ARG A 609 -2.73 10.68 -3.88
C ARG A 609 -3.69 10.68 -2.71
N MET A 610 -3.68 11.73 -1.86
CA MET A 610 -4.59 11.79 -0.70
C MET A 610 -6.07 11.85 -1.08
N PHE A 611 -6.43 12.20 -2.32
CA PHE A 611 -7.83 12.20 -2.79
C PHE A 611 -8.26 10.84 -3.33
N MET A 612 -7.33 9.98 -3.73
CA MET A 612 -7.64 8.69 -4.38
C MET A 612 -8.26 7.66 -3.43
N PHE A 613 -8.10 7.86 -2.12
CA PHE A 613 -8.51 6.92 -1.07
C PHE A 613 -9.64 7.45 -0.18
N GLN A 614 -10.28 8.56 -0.55
CA GLN A 614 -11.42 9.11 0.17
C GLN A 614 -12.62 8.15 0.15
N LYS A 615 -13.40 8.17 1.23
CA LYS A 615 -14.61 7.37 1.48
C LYS A 615 -15.86 8.25 1.37
N PRO A 616 -17.08 7.69 1.33
CA PRO A 616 -18.30 8.48 1.41
C PRO A 616 -18.32 9.27 2.72
N GLY A 617 -18.74 10.53 2.61
CA GLY A 617 -18.69 11.47 3.74
C GLY A 617 -17.36 12.23 3.86
N ASP A 618 -16.28 11.74 3.24
CA ASP A 618 -15.05 12.52 3.15
C ASP A 618 -15.22 13.68 2.16
N VAL A 619 -14.50 14.79 2.38
CA VAL A 619 -14.63 16.03 1.62
C VAL A 619 -13.30 16.39 0.97
N ALA A 620 -13.28 16.56 -0.36
CA ALA A 620 -12.17 17.15 -1.09
C ALA A 620 -12.37 18.65 -1.27
N LEU A 621 -11.42 19.46 -0.82
CA LEU A 621 -11.39 20.90 -1.03
C LEU A 621 -10.21 21.30 -1.91
N ARG A 622 -10.51 22.06 -2.96
CA ARG A 622 -9.53 22.57 -3.94
C ARG A 622 -9.85 24.03 -4.29
N PRO A 623 -8.85 24.83 -4.69
CA PRO A 623 -9.09 26.19 -5.19
C PRO A 623 -10.01 26.19 -6.44
N PRO A 624 -10.68 27.31 -6.72
CA PRO A 624 -10.66 28.57 -5.96
C PRO A 624 -11.50 28.51 -4.67
N PHE A 625 -10.98 29.10 -3.59
CA PHE A 625 -11.75 29.29 -2.34
C PHE A 625 -12.44 30.66 -2.38
N THR A 626 -13.78 30.66 -2.35
CA THR A 626 -14.61 31.86 -2.53
C THR A 626 -15.29 32.35 -1.26
N GLU A 627 -15.07 31.69 -0.13
CA GLU A 627 -15.72 32.00 1.15
C GLU A 627 -15.58 33.47 1.57
N LYS A 628 -16.68 34.06 2.08
CA LYS A 628 -16.66 35.37 2.72
C LYS A 628 -16.02 35.24 4.10
N ILE A 629 -14.98 36.04 4.35
CA ILE A 629 -14.29 36.09 5.65
C ILE A 629 -15.13 36.96 6.60
N PRO A 630 -15.49 36.50 7.82
CA PRO A 630 -16.37 37.23 8.74
C PRO A 630 -15.65 38.34 9.55
N VAL A 631 -14.59 38.93 8.98
CA VAL A 631 -13.86 40.11 9.50
C VAL A 631 -13.56 41.09 8.38
N LYS A 632 -13.38 42.37 8.70
CA LYS A 632 -12.83 43.36 7.76
C LYS A 632 -11.34 43.08 7.53
N LYS A 633 -10.84 43.47 6.36
CA LYS A 633 -9.43 43.25 5.98
C LYS A 633 -8.43 43.89 6.96
N SER A 634 -8.78 45.02 7.57
CA SER A 634 -7.97 45.73 8.57
C SER A 634 -7.82 44.97 9.89
N GLU A 635 -8.69 44.00 10.16
CA GLU A 635 -8.70 43.20 11.38
C GLU A 635 -7.92 41.89 11.23
N ILE A 636 -7.38 41.62 10.03
CA ILE A 636 -6.61 40.41 9.75
C ILE A 636 -5.13 40.71 10.05
N PRO A 637 -4.53 40.07 11.07
CA PRO A 637 -3.13 40.31 11.43
C PRO A 637 -2.14 39.75 10.39
N LEU A 638 -2.60 38.91 9.46
CA LEU A 638 -1.78 38.30 8.41
C LEU A 638 -1.68 39.20 7.16
N LEU A 639 -0.46 39.55 6.78
CA LEU A 639 -0.19 40.37 5.60
C LEU A 639 -0.23 39.56 4.29
N GLY A 640 -0.65 40.19 3.20
CA GLY A 640 -0.56 39.64 1.83
C GLY A 640 -1.82 38.94 1.32
N ALA A 641 -2.09 39.09 0.01
CA ALA A 641 -3.30 38.56 -0.64
C ALA A 641 -3.39 37.02 -0.62
N HIS A 642 -2.25 36.33 -0.53
CA HIS A 642 -2.20 34.89 -0.42
C HIS A 642 -2.69 34.37 0.94
N ASN A 643 -2.48 35.14 2.02
CA ASN A 643 -3.01 34.79 3.32
C ASN A 643 -4.53 34.90 3.36
N LEU A 644 -5.15 35.78 2.55
CA LEU A 644 -6.60 35.75 2.36
C LEU A 644 -7.06 34.41 1.75
N LYS A 645 -6.31 33.82 0.81
CA LYS A 645 -6.63 32.50 0.26
C LYS A 645 -6.53 31.41 1.33
N ASN A 646 -5.49 31.45 2.17
CA ASN A 646 -5.31 30.52 3.30
C ASN A 646 -6.47 30.65 4.30
N ILE A 647 -6.87 31.87 4.66
CA ILE A 647 -7.99 32.14 5.55
C ILE A 647 -9.30 31.62 4.95
N LYS A 648 -9.57 31.87 3.66
CA LYS A 648 -10.78 31.35 3.00
C LYS A 648 -10.83 29.82 3.02
N ALA A 649 -9.71 29.13 2.80
CA ALA A 649 -9.64 27.69 2.93
C ALA A 649 -9.94 27.23 4.37
N ALA A 650 -9.35 27.89 5.37
CA ALA A 650 -9.61 27.58 6.78
C ALA A 650 -11.06 27.84 7.21
N VAL A 651 -11.65 28.96 6.76
CA VAL A 651 -13.07 29.30 6.97
C VAL A 651 -13.97 28.25 6.33
N LYS A 652 -13.65 27.78 5.11
CA LYS A 652 -14.42 26.71 4.46
C LYS A 652 -14.46 25.45 5.32
N VAL A 653 -13.30 25.01 5.81
CA VAL A 653 -13.18 23.84 6.68
C VAL A 653 -13.97 24.03 7.98
N ALA A 654 -13.85 25.19 8.61
CA ALA A 654 -14.55 25.49 9.86
C ALA A 654 -16.08 25.46 9.69
N ARG A 655 -16.61 26.06 8.62
CA ARG A 655 -18.05 26.04 8.31
C ARG A 655 -18.57 24.64 7.98
N LEU A 656 -17.78 23.80 7.32
CA LEU A 656 -18.13 22.37 7.11
C LEU A 656 -18.25 21.59 8.41
N LEU A 657 -17.55 22.04 9.46
CA LEU A 657 -17.62 21.46 10.81
C LEU A 657 -18.59 22.23 11.73
N HIS A 658 -19.48 23.03 11.14
CA HIS A 658 -20.52 23.80 11.83
C HIS A 658 -19.99 24.76 12.91
N VAL A 659 -18.79 25.31 12.71
CA VAL A 659 -18.26 26.38 13.56
C VAL A 659 -18.95 27.70 13.23
N SER A 660 -19.39 28.45 14.25
CA SER A 660 -20.04 29.75 14.08
C SER A 660 -19.11 30.83 13.54
N ASP A 661 -19.66 31.77 12.78
CA ASP A 661 -18.90 32.91 12.25
C ASP A 661 -18.31 33.78 13.38
N ASP A 662 -18.90 33.78 14.58
CA ASP A 662 -18.37 34.49 15.75
C ASP A 662 -17.06 33.86 16.26
N ALA A 663 -17.02 32.53 16.39
CA ALA A 663 -15.80 31.83 16.78
C ALA A 663 -14.70 31.96 15.70
N ILE A 664 -15.09 31.92 14.42
CA ILE A 664 -14.18 32.18 13.30
C ILE A 664 -13.60 33.60 13.38
N ARG A 665 -14.45 34.60 13.61
CA ARG A 665 -14.04 36.01 13.75
C ARG A 665 -13.03 36.19 14.87
N GLU A 666 -13.35 35.63 16.03
CA GLU A 666 -12.52 35.71 17.23
C GLU A 666 -11.16 35.04 17.04
N ALA A 667 -11.14 33.87 16.39
CA ALA A 667 -9.90 33.16 16.09
C ALA A 667 -9.00 33.90 15.09
N ILE A 668 -9.57 34.55 14.07
CA ILE A 668 -8.81 35.28 13.05
C ILE A 668 -8.20 36.56 13.64
N ARG A 669 -8.96 37.35 14.41
CA ARG A 669 -8.48 38.59 15.04
C ARG A 669 -7.28 38.34 15.95
N HIS A 670 -7.30 37.23 16.70
CA HIS A 670 -6.26 36.86 17.65
C HIS A 670 -5.25 35.85 17.07
N PHE A 671 -5.23 35.66 15.74
CA PHE A 671 -4.28 34.75 15.12
C PHE A 671 -2.87 35.35 15.16
N LYS A 672 -1.95 34.68 15.86
CA LYS A 672 -0.54 35.05 15.83
C LYS A 672 0.11 34.42 14.59
N PRO A 673 0.79 35.22 13.73
CA PRO A 673 1.59 34.68 12.64
C PRO A 673 2.61 33.65 13.14
N LEU A 674 3.00 32.73 12.28
CA LEU A 674 4.08 31.79 12.59
C LEU A 674 5.41 32.56 12.70
N PRO A 675 6.32 32.17 13.62
CA PRO A 675 7.67 32.74 13.66
C PRO A 675 8.36 32.63 12.29
N HIS A 676 9.19 33.62 11.99
CA HIS A 676 9.97 33.72 10.74
C HIS A 676 9.14 33.71 9.45
N ARG A 677 7.87 34.17 9.51
CA ARG A 677 6.97 34.29 8.35
C ARG A 677 6.46 35.70 8.21
N LEU A 678 7.16 36.52 7.42
CA LEU A 678 6.96 37.97 7.35
C LEU A 678 6.81 38.60 8.74
N GLU A 679 7.61 38.13 9.69
CA GLU A 679 7.60 38.56 11.07
C GLU A 679 8.27 39.93 11.16
N PHE A 680 7.55 40.91 11.74
CA PHE A 680 8.11 42.24 11.95
C PHE A 680 9.06 42.20 13.16
N VAL A 681 10.35 42.40 12.91
CA VAL A 681 11.40 42.33 13.93
C VAL A 681 11.47 43.61 14.74
N GLY A 682 11.27 44.75 14.07
CA GLY A 682 11.30 46.08 14.66
C GLY A 682 11.71 47.17 13.67
N THR A 683 11.62 48.42 14.12
CA THR A 683 12.16 49.58 13.40
C THR A 683 13.45 50.01 14.09
N TYR A 684 14.56 50.03 13.35
CA TYR A 684 15.86 50.45 13.85
C TYR A 684 16.51 51.39 12.84
N ASN A 685 17.00 52.55 13.28
CA ASN A 685 17.51 53.60 12.39
C ASN A 685 16.53 53.96 11.25
N GLU A 686 15.23 54.01 11.58
CA GLU A 686 14.12 54.25 10.64
C GLU A 686 13.99 53.18 9.52
N ILE A 687 14.69 52.04 9.63
CA ILE A 687 14.58 50.90 8.72
C ILE A 687 13.65 49.86 9.34
N LEU A 688 12.70 49.36 8.55
CA LEU A 688 11.78 48.31 8.99
C LEU A 688 12.36 46.93 8.67
N PHE A 689 12.61 46.11 9.68
CA PHE A 689 13.17 44.77 9.49
C PHE A 689 12.08 43.70 9.53
N TYR A 690 12.09 42.83 8.51
CA TYR A 690 11.18 41.69 8.40
C TYR A 690 11.94 40.38 8.23
N ASP A 691 11.57 39.39 9.05
CA ASP A 691 12.08 38.03 9.00
C ASP A 691 11.06 37.11 8.29
N ASP A 692 11.47 36.58 7.15
CA ASP A 692 10.75 35.60 6.36
C ASP A 692 11.66 34.40 6.03
N ALA A 693 12.47 33.96 7.00
CA ALA A 693 13.43 32.88 6.83
C ALA A 693 12.81 31.56 6.34
N ILE A 694 11.51 31.34 6.57
CA ILE A 694 10.75 30.18 6.09
C ILE A 694 10.54 30.16 4.56
N SER A 695 10.77 31.28 3.87
CA SER A 695 10.66 31.40 2.41
C SER A 695 11.89 30.84 1.71
N THR A 696 11.77 29.58 1.28
CA THR A 696 12.86 28.78 0.69
C THR A 696 12.73 28.57 -0.82
N THR A 697 11.90 29.39 -1.50
CA THR A 697 11.65 29.30 -2.96
C THR A 697 11.50 30.69 -3.61
N PRO A 698 11.77 30.83 -4.92
CA PRO A 698 11.61 32.10 -5.63
C PRO A 698 10.20 32.70 -5.48
N GLU A 699 9.16 31.88 -5.60
CA GLU A 699 7.77 32.32 -5.58
C GLU A 699 7.37 32.87 -4.20
N SER A 700 7.84 32.24 -3.11
CA SER A 700 7.57 32.74 -1.76
C SER A 700 8.20 34.11 -1.53
N THR A 701 9.41 34.32 -2.06
CA THR A 701 10.12 35.60 -1.97
C THR A 701 9.47 36.68 -2.84
N ILE A 702 9.03 36.34 -4.04
CA ILE A 702 8.21 37.23 -4.89
C ILE A 702 6.97 37.71 -4.13
N MET A 703 6.26 36.78 -3.48
CA MET A 703 5.07 37.10 -2.69
C MET A 703 5.38 38.00 -1.48
N ALA A 704 6.54 37.82 -0.84
CA ALA A 704 7.02 38.67 0.25
C ALA A 704 7.28 40.11 -0.23
N ILE A 705 7.99 40.28 -1.35
CA ILE A 705 8.29 41.59 -1.96
C ILE A 705 6.99 42.33 -2.31
N GLN A 706 6.06 41.65 -2.98
CA GLN A 706 4.77 42.23 -3.37
C GLN A 706 3.90 42.62 -2.17
N THR A 707 4.04 41.91 -1.05
CA THR A 707 3.27 42.18 0.18
C THR A 707 3.80 43.41 0.90
N LEU A 708 5.12 43.56 1.02
CA LEU A 708 5.75 44.65 1.77
C LEU A 708 5.88 45.94 0.95
N LYS A 709 5.84 45.85 -0.39
CA LYS A 709 5.88 46.93 -1.40
C LYS A 709 7.14 47.81 -1.42
N ASN A 710 7.64 48.25 -0.26
CA ASN A 710 8.74 49.21 -0.12
C ASN A 710 10.08 48.56 0.28
N VAL A 711 10.38 47.37 -0.24
CA VAL A 711 11.65 46.66 0.02
C VAL A 711 12.82 47.42 -0.58
N GLY A 712 13.74 47.87 0.26
CA GLY A 712 14.98 48.55 -0.14
C GLY A 712 16.17 47.59 -0.21
N THR A 713 16.22 46.62 0.71
CA THR A 713 17.28 45.61 0.79
C THR A 713 16.68 44.22 0.99
N ILE A 714 17.22 43.21 0.29
CA ILE A 714 16.78 41.83 0.40
C ILE A 714 17.94 40.85 0.49
N PHE A 715 17.73 39.76 1.22
CA PHE A 715 18.71 38.71 1.46
C PHE A 715 18.25 37.46 0.71
N LEU A 716 19.08 36.96 -0.20
CA LEU A 716 18.78 35.89 -1.16
C LEU A 716 19.88 34.82 -1.13
N GLY A 717 19.59 33.63 -1.63
CA GLY A 717 20.57 32.54 -1.77
C GLY A 717 20.57 31.50 -0.65
N GLY A 718 21.28 30.40 -0.86
CA GLY A 718 21.22 29.18 -0.04
C GLY A 718 21.45 27.92 -0.89
N GLU A 719 21.01 26.76 -0.43
CA GLU A 719 21.16 25.47 -1.13
C GLU A 719 20.55 25.54 -2.55
N ASP A 720 21.31 25.14 -3.57
CA ASP A 720 20.82 25.15 -4.96
C ASP A 720 20.04 23.86 -5.27
N ARG A 721 18.75 24.03 -5.60
CA ARG A 721 17.86 22.93 -6.02
C ARG A 721 17.50 22.97 -7.50
N GLY A 722 18.21 23.76 -8.30
CA GLY A 722 17.92 23.91 -9.72
C GLY A 722 16.69 24.78 -10.00
N TYR A 723 16.29 25.67 -9.08
CA TYR A 723 15.18 26.59 -9.33
C TYR A 723 15.46 27.55 -10.49
N ASP A 724 14.39 27.99 -11.14
CA ASP A 724 14.44 29.12 -12.06
C ASP A 724 14.17 30.42 -11.28
N PHE A 725 15.12 31.34 -11.34
CA PHE A 725 15.06 32.63 -10.64
C PHE A 725 14.65 33.78 -11.57
N HIS A 726 14.29 33.52 -12.83
CA HIS A 726 13.98 34.57 -13.81
C HIS A 726 12.89 35.54 -13.35
N ASP A 727 11.77 35.00 -12.85
CA ASP A 727 10.65 35.82 -12.36
C ASP A 727 10.99 36.57 -11.07
N LEU A 728 11.88 36.02 -10.24
CA LEU A 728 12.37 36.70 -9.04
C LEU A 728 13.23 37.90 -9.42
N GLU A 729 14.19 37.74 -10.33
CA GLU A 729 15.01 38.86 -10.83
C GLU A 729 14.13 39.95 -11.45
N LYS A 730 13.15 39.55 -12.27
CA LYS A 730 12.17 40.49 -12.86
C LYS A 730 11.40 41.26 -11.77
N THR A 731 10.95 40.57 -10.73
CA THR A 731 10.24 41.18 -9.60
C THR A 731 11.11 42.17 -8.84
N LEU A 732 12.38 41.84 -8.57
CA LEU A 732 13.33 42.73 -7.90
C LEU A 732 13.50 44.05 -8.66
N ARG A 733 13.61 43.99 -10.00
CA ARG A 733 13.70 45.18 -10.85
C ARG A 733 12.40 45.99 -10.85
N GLN A 734 11.26 45.32 -11.03
CA GLN A 734 9.95 45.99 -11.04
C GLN A 734 9.64 46.74 -9.73
N HIS A 735 10.04 46.17 -8.60
CA HIS A 735 9.85 46.77 -7.27
C HIS A 735 11.00 47.69 -6.81
N HIS A 736 11.97 47.96 -7.69
CA HIS A 736 13.12 48.84 -7.42
C HIS A 736 13.88 48.45 -6.14
N VAL A 737 14.08 47.15 -5.93
CA VAL A 737 14.91 46.61 -4.84
C VAL A 737 16.37 46.73 -5.25
N LYS A 738 17.08 47.73 -4.73
CA LYS A 738 18.44 48.07 -5.20
C LYS A 738 19.54 47.27 -4.50
N ASN A 739 19.38 46.98 -3.22
CA ASN A 739 20.45 46.37 -2.42
C ASN A 739 20.16 44.88 -2.21
N ILE A 740 21.12 44.03 -2.56
CA ILE A 740 20.94 42.58 -2.55
C ILE A 740 22.10 41.93 -1.81
N VAL A 741 21.79 41.11 -0.81
CA VAL A 741 22.73 40.17 -0.22
C VAL A 741 22.53 38.81 -0.88
N LEU A 742 23.62 38.16 -1.31
CA LEU A 742 23.64 36.84 -1.92
C LEU A 742 24.45 35.87 -1.06
N PHE A 743 23.78 34.83 -0.57
CA PHE A 743 24.39 33.70 0.11
C PHE A 743 24.65 32.54 -0.88
N PRO A 744 25.76 31.81 -0.76
CA PRO A 744 26.00 30.61 -1.54
C PRO A 744 25.05 29.47 -1.14
N GLU A 745 24.77 28.52 -2.03
CA GLU A 745 25.37 28.33 -3.36
C GLU A 745 24.56 28.97 -4.48
N SER A 746 23.23 28.98 -4.36
CA SER A 746 22.31 29.49 -5.39
C SER A 746 22.43 30.99 -5.66
N GLY A 747 22.98 31.78 -4.74
CA GLY A 747 23.13 33.24 -4.89
C GLY A 747 23.76 33.65 -6.22
N ASN A 748 24.73 32.88 -6.72
CA ASN A 748 25.44 33.13 -7.98
C ASN A 748 24.54 33.06 -9.22
N ARG A 749 23.39 32.39 -9.14
CA ARG A 749 22.44 32.19 -10.25
C ARG A 749 21.21 33.08 -10.19
N ILE A 750 20.97 33.75 -9.06
CA ILE A 750 19.74 34.52 -8.84
C ILE A 750 19.67 35.74 -9.76
N LEU A 751 20.80 36.37 -10.04
CA LEU A 751 20.89 37.54 -10.91
C LEU A 751 21.63 37.17 -12.20
N LYS A 752 20.97 37.27 -13.36
CA LYS A 752 21.64 37.16 -14.66
C LYS A 752 22.57 38.36 -14.91
N SER A 753 22.21 39.54 -14.43
CA SER A 753 23.04 40.75 -14.54
C SER A 753 23.02 41.56 -13.25
N ARG A 754 24.22 41.91 -12.74
CA ARG A 754 24.37 42.77 -11.56
C ARG A 754 24.16 44.26 -11.85
N ARG A 755 23.99 44.65 -13.12
CA ARG A 755 23.80 46.05 -13.50
C ARG A 755 22.54 46.62 -12.84
N GLY A 756 22.73 47.72 -12.11
CA GLY A 756 21.65 48.42 -11.39
C GLY A 756 21.40 47.94 -9.95
N PHE A 757 22.18 46.98 -9.45
CA PHE A 757 22.11 46.51 -8.07
C PHE A 757 23.39 46.80 -7.30
N THR A 758 23.26 47.11 -6.01
CA THR A 758 24.35 47.09 -5.05
C THR A 758 24.35 45.70 -4.40
N VAL A 759 25.36 44.88 -4.69
CA VAL A 759 25.37 43.46 -4.31
C VAL A 759 26.47 43.18 -3.28
N LEU A 760 26.13 42.46 -2.21
CA LEU A 760 27.09 41.83 -1.31
C LEU A 760 26.98 40.30 -1.43
N GLU A 761 28.09 39.64 -1.72
CA GLU A 761 28.21 38.18 -1.62
C GLU A 761 28.90 37.82 -0.31
N THR A 762 28.27 36.99 0.51
CA THR A 762 28.84 36.60 1.81
C THR A 762 28.28 35.26 2.29
N ARG A 763 29.00 34.61 3.21
CA ARG A 763 28.48 33.50 4.04
C ARG A 763 28.08 33.97 5.44
N SER A 764 28.39 35.21 5.80
CA SER A 764 28.25 35.76 7.15
C SER A 764 26.96 36.56 7.29
N MET A 765 26.05 36.09 8.14
CA MET A 765 24.85 36.86 8.48
C MET A 765 25.22 38.21 9.13
N LYS A 766 26.34 38.29 9.86
CA LYS A 766 26.82 39.52 10.50
C LYS A 766 27.21 40.57 9.46
N GLU A 767 27.91 40.18 8.40
CA GLU A 767 28.24 41.09 7.28
C GLU A 767 27.00 41.51 6.51
N ALA A 768 26.07 40.58 6.28
CA ALA A 768 24.80 40.86 5.62
C ALA A 768 23.96 41.91 6.37
N VAL A 769 23.83 41.78 7.69
CA VAL A 769 23.11 42.74 8.53
C VAL A 769 23.81 44.10 8.53
N ARG A 770 25.14 44.14 8.64
CA ARG A 770 25.92 45.39 8.52
C ARG A 770 25.67 46.09 7.19
N PHE A 771 25.68 45.34 6.09
CA PHE A 771 25.39 45.86 4.77
C PHE A 771 23.97 46.42 4.68
N ALA A 772 22.98 45.74 5.28
CA ALA A 772 21.61 46.21 5.31
C ALA A 772 21.46 47.54 6.06
N PHE A 773 22.09 47.70 7.22
CA PHE A 773 22.06 48.98 7.95
C PHE A 773 22.74 50.13 7.20
N ARG A 774 23.78 49.86 6.39
CA ARG A 774 24.49 50.88 5.62
C ARG A 774 23.73 51.32 4.36
N ASN A 775 23.01 50.40 3.71
CA ASN A 775 22.49 50.63 2.36
C ASN A 775 20.97 50.74 2.28
N THR A 776 20.22 50.24 3.28
CA THR A 776 18.75 50.35 3.26
C THR A 776 18.34 51.81 3.50
N PRO A 777 17.61 52.45 2.57
CA PRO A 777 17.15 53.82 2.80
C PRO A 777 16.20 53.90 3.99
N LYS A 778 16.25 55.02 4.71
CA LYS A 778 15.30 55.33 5.81
C LYS A 778 13.85 55.21 5.32
N GLY A 779 12.98 54.69 6.18
CA GLY A 779 11.57 54.41 5.87
C GLY A 779 11.33 53.21 4.94
N ARG A 780 12.37 52.53 4.45
CA ARG A 780 12.23 51.32 3.61
C ARG A 780 12.44 50.03 4.40
N VAL A 781 12.06 48.93 3.76
CA VAL A 781 12.10 47.59 4.36
C VAL A 781 13.42 46.88 4.05
N CYS A 782 14.00 46.25 5.07
CA CYS A 782 15.01 45.21 4.96
C CYS A 782 14.35 43.83 5.16
N LEU A 783 14.44 42.95 4.16
CA LEU A 783 13.75 41.67 4.14
C LEU A 783 14.72 40.49 4.09
N LEU A 784 14.64 39.60 5.09
CA LEU A 784 15.24 38.26 5.02
C LEU A 784 14.24 37.30 4.34
N SER A 785 14.42 37.00 3.06
CA SER A 785 13.57 36.02 2.34
C SER A 785 14.38 35.35 1.24
N THR A 786 15.03 34.23 1.57
CA THR A 786 16.22 33.78 0.83
C THR A 786 15.97 33.15 -0.54
N ALA A 787 14.73 32.89 -0.93
CA ALA A 787 14.36 32.20 -2.17
C ALA A 787 14.96 30.78 -2.35
N SER A 788 15.74 30.31 -1.39
CA SER A 788 16.42 29.01 -1.38
C SER A 788 16.45 28.42 0.04
N PRO A 789 16.51 27.08 0.19
CA PRO A 789 16.70 26.42 1.47
C PRO A 789 18.01 26.81 2.15
N SER A 790 18.06 26.72 3.48
CA SER A 790 19.19 27.21 4.28
C SER A 790 20.30 26.19 4.55
N TYR A 791 20.13 24.92 4.17
CA TYR A 791 20.98 23.80 4.63
C TYR A 791 22.46 23.88 4.24
N SER A 792 22.81 24.68 3.22
CA SER A 792 24.21 24.91 2.80
C SER A 792 25.00 25.79 3.76
N VAL A 793 24.31 26.62 4.57
CA VAL A 793 24.94 27.62 5.46
C VAL A 793 24.48 27.46 6.91
N TRP A 794 23.23 27.04 7.14
CA TRP A 794 22.61 26.88 8.45
C TRP A 794 21.98 25.49 8.61
N LYS A 795 21.80 25.04 9.85
CA LYS A 795 21.17 23.75 10.18
C LYS A 795 19.72 23.66 9.73
N ASN A 796 18.98 24.76 9.85
CA ASN A 796 17.57 24.88 9.49
C ASN A 796 17.19 26.35 9.24
N PHE A 797 15.91 26.64 9.04
CA PHE A 797 15.48 28.02 8.77
C PHE A 797 15.29 28.81 10.06
N GLU A 798 14.97 28.14 11.17
CA GLU A 798 14.81 28.75 12.49
C GLU A 798 16.13 29.37 12.94
N GLU A 799 17.24 28.63 12.87
CA GLU A 799 18.57 29.17 13.21
C GLU A 799 18.94 30.39 12.36
N LYS A 800 18.63 30.34 11.06
CA LYS A 800 18.88 31.46 10.13
C LYS A 800 18.07 32.70 10.55
N GLY A 801 16.78 32.52 10.86
CA GLY A 801 15.89 33.61 11.30
C GLY A 801 16.30 34.18 12.65
N ASP A 802 16.51 33.31 13.65
CA ASP A 802 16.97 33.69 15.00
C ASP A 802 18.28 34.48 14.96
N LEU A 803 19.24 34.04 14.15
CA LEU A 803 20.52 34.73 13.97
C LEU A 803 20.35 36.10 13.31
N PHE A 804 19.47 36.22 12.31
CA PHE A 804 19.16 37.52 11.73
C PHE A 804 18.51 38.47 12.74
N GLN A 805 17.51 37.99 13.49
CA GLN A 805 16.83 38.80 14.49
C GLN A 805 17.77 39.25 15.62
N SER A 806 18.64 38.36 16.10
CA SER A 806 19.60 38.68 17.15
C SER A 806 20.61 39.72 16.68
N LEU A 807 21.20 39.54 15.50
CA LEU A 807 22.18 40.47 14.93
C LEU A 807 21.59 41.83 14.59
N VAL A 808 20.33 41.89 14.14
CA VAL A 808 19.63 43.17 13.92
C VAL A 808 19.50 43.94 15.23
N LYS A 809 19.11 43.27 16.32
CA LYS A 809 18.97 43.86 17.67
C LYS A 809 20.30 44.21 18.33
N GLU A 810 21.35 43.43 18.08
CA GLU A 810 22.72 43.70 18.56
C GLU A 810 23.28 44.94 17.84
N TYR A 811 23.25 44.95 16.50
CA TYR A 811 23.83 46.02 15.71
C TYR A 811 23.10 47.36 15.88
N SER A 812 21.82 47.35 16.26
CA SER A 812 21.11 48.58 16.61
C SER A 812 21.61 49.24 17.90
N LYS A 813 22.28 48.50 18.79
CA LYS A 813 22.81 49.02 20.06
C LYS A 813 24.24 49.54 19.95
N ASP A 814 25.05 48.96 19.06
CA ASP A 814 26.46 49.30 18.85
C ASP A 814 26.70 50.70 18.23
N LYS A 815 25.66 51.46 17.89
CA LYS A 815 25.77 52.81 17.30
C LYS A 815 25.35 53.96 18.23
N ASP A 816 24.87 53.64 19.43
CA ASP A 816 24.60 54.63 20.49
C ASP A 816 25.81 54.82 21.44
N ASN A 817 26.99 54.28 21.09
CA ASN A 817 28.29 54.50 21.74
C ASN A 817 29.30 55.14 20.79
#